data_AF-A0A8C1QZI7-F1
#
_entry.id   AF-A0A8C1QZI7-F1
#
_cell.length_a   1.000
_cell.length_b   1.000
_cell.length_c   1.000
_cell.angle_alpha   90.00
_cell.angle_beta   90.00
_cell.angle_gamma   90.00
#
_symmetry.space_group_name_H-M   'P 1'
#
loop_
_entity.id
_entity.type
_entity.pdbx_description
1 polymer ?
#
loop_
_entity_poly.entity_id
_entity_poly.type
_entity_poly.pdbx_seq_one_letter_code
_entity_poly.pdbx_strand_id
1 'polypeptide(L)'
;MAAAPVEYTIGGVKINFPCKAYPSQLAMMNSIIRGLNNGQHCLLESPTGSGKSLALLCSALAWQQAQFVWFLVSAVKSDQSRKSTLSSRLSEKLQVSLSNGEQDDDFKIDRKRIRTPSTEQKVPLQIASIPVTLLCGLLSLVITLLLLFFFSIEQQAKMFRSKDSDKDKEGSGRKKIPKIFFGTRTHKQITQIARELKRTLYSTVPMTILSSRDHTCVHPEVVPHANRNERCKELLDAKNGLSCRYYHNVHKMRDQNTLQWVHGLHQAWDIEDLVRLGGKLRSCAYYAARELMQDACIVFCPYNYLLDPLIRESMEINLKEQIVVLDEAHNIEDCARESASYTLNQAQLLLARDEMDGMVTHNIRRDQHRPLLAFCCSLANWVQESCNSLEEREYESSCKVWTGAEILGIFHGLGITADTFSLLQKNLAAVLEKEERIGLVNGREDVVQVPTISSNTQSMLKSLFMVLEFLFRQNCRFADDYRVALQQSYMWTTQQDLPDAQGFFARPQRRRQSTRTKTLVHTLSFWCLNPAVAFSDLSGTVRSIVLTSGTLSPMGSFSSELGIRFSIQLEANHVISKSQVWVGTVGAGPQGRKLCATFQHAETFAFQDEVGALLLKVCHTVSRGVLCFLPSYKMLDKLRDRWMNTGLWDKLEERKTVITEPRGGGKGDFDELLQTYYEAIRGTAANNGALLVAVCRGKVSEGLDFTDDNARAVVTIGIPFPNIKDLQVELKMKYNDKHAKSRGLLPGGRWYEIQAYRALNQALGRCIRHRNDWGALILVDDRFRTNPNKYITGLSKWVRQLVRHHDTFTGAMQSLESFSQGQRGAVETFEETQSQAAPQHPSPSTVTSPPPEIITPLKPFDHRLAPLNLHTEVRADNSENRSSESGIWLEWKKNINCICLTFSFAS
;
A
#
# COMPACT_ATOMS: atom_id res chain seq x y z
N MET A 1 -26.56 2.73 11.92
CA MET A 1 -26.49 4.12 12.43
C MET A 1 -25.03 4.47 12.68
N ALA A 2 -24.56 5.66 12.28
CA ALA A 2 -23.22 6.10 12.64
C ALA A 2 -23.20 6.55 14.12
N ALA A 3 -22.21 6.11 14.89
CA ALA A 3 -22.02 6.61 16.25
C ALA A 3 -21.63 8.09 16.21
N ALA A 4 -22.05 8.87 17.21
CA ALA A 4 -21.62 10.26 17.33
C ALA A 4 -20.09 10.34 17.52
N PRO A 5 -19.40 11.31 16.89
CA PRO A 5 -17.97 11.52 17.12
C PRO A 5 -17.71 11.93 18.58
N VAL A 6 -16.56 11.52 19.10
CA VAL A 6 -16.12 11.77 20.47
C VAL A 6 -14.81 12.55 20.44
N GLU A 7 -14.74 13.68 21.15
CA GLU A 7 -13.50 14.45 21.32
C GLU A 7 -12.70 13.89 22.51
N TYR A 8 -11.42 13.61 22.29
CA TYR A 8 -10.46 13.23 23.32
C TYR A 8 -9.36 14.29 23.42
N THR A 9 -9.09 14.80 24.63
CA THR A 9 -7.92 15.69 24.85
C THR A 9 -6.73 14.86 25.35
N ILE A 10 -5.68 14.77 24.55
CA ILE A 10 -4.48 13.96 24.82
C ILE A 10 -3.25 14.84 24.58
N GLY A 11 -2.38 14.99 25.59
CA GLY A 11 -1.12 15.74 25.44
C GLY A 11 -1.27 17.19 24.95
N GLY A 12 -2.40 17.85 25.28
CA GLY A 12 -2.75 19.20 24.80
C GLY A 12 -3.40 19.24 23.41
N VAL A 13 -3.55 18.11 22.72
CA VAL A 13 -4.18 17.99 21.40
C VAL A 13 -5.62 17.47 21.55
N LYS A 14 -6.57 18.15 20.90
CA LYS A 14 -7.96 17.70 20.76
C LYS A 14 -8.06 16.75 19.56
N ILE A 15 -8.36 15.49 19.81
CA ILE A 15 -8.55 14.45 18.81
C ILE A 15 -10.04 14.14 18.69
N ASN A 16 -10.64 14.57 17.59
CA ASN A 16 -11.95 14.06 17.17
C ASN A 16 -11.79 12.62 16.67
N PHE A 17 -12.51 11.68 17.28
CA PHE A 17 -12.57 10.27 16.87
C PHE A 17 -14.00 9.94 16.43
N PRO A 18 -14.23 9.16 15.35
CA PRO A 18 -15.58 8.97 14.81
C PRO A 18 -16.46 8.00 15.62
N CYS A 19 -15.96 7.49 16.75
CA CYS A 19 -16.70 6.61 17.66
C CYS A 19 -16.06 6.65 19.06
N LYS A 20 -16.58 5.85 20.01
CA LYS A 20 -15.92 5.65 21.30
C LYS A 20 -14.68 4.76 21.13
N ALA A 21 -13.49 5.35 21.33
CA ALA A 21 -12.21 4.68 21.19
C ALA A 21 -12.01 3.54 22.22
N TYR A 22 -11.36 2.46 21.80
CA TYR A 22 -10.95 1.36 22.67
C TYR A 22 -9.76 1.75 23.56
N PRO A 23 -9.53 1.07 24.71
CA PRO A 23 -8.36 1.31 25.55
C PRO A 23 -7.02 1.16 24.82
N SER A 24 -6.93 0.19 23.88
CA SER A 24 -5.77 0.01 23.01
C SER A 24 -5.57 1.19 22.05
N GLN A 25 -6.64 1.72 21.45
CA GLN A 25 -6.59 2.92 20.62
C GLN A 25 -6.17 4.14 21.44
N LEU A 26 -6.74 4.37 22.62
CA LEU A 26 -6.35 5.48 23.52
C LEU A 26 -4.87 5.40 23.89
N ALA A 27 -4.34 4.21 24.19
CA ALA A 27 -2.92 4.01 24.45
C ALA A 27 -2.04 4.32 23.23
N MET A 28 -2.45 3.89 22.02
CA MET A 28 -1.77 4.26 20.77
C MET A 28 -1.79 5.78 20.55
N MET A 29 -2.95 6.43 20.65
CA MET A 29 -3.09 7.88 20.44
C MET A 29 -2.20 8.67 21.41
N ASN A 30 -2.15 8.28 22.69
CA ASN A 30 -1.24 8.88 23.68
C ASN A 30 0.24 8.75 23.30
N SER A 31 0.66 7.55 22.90
CA SER A 31 2.05 7.31 22.43
C SER A 31 2.39 8.11 21.17
N ILE A 32 1.46 8.24 20.21
CA ILE A 32 1.64 9.03 18.98
C ILE A 32 1.79 10.51 19.32
N ILE A 33 0.84 11.11 20.05
CA ILE A 33 0.91 12.54 20.40
C ILE A 33 2.17 12.86 21.20
N ARG A 34 2.56 12.01 22.17
CA ARG A 34 3.81 12.16 22.91
C ARG A 34 5.05 12.15 21.99
N GLY A 35 5.06 11.25 21.00
CA GLY A 35 6.13 11.19 19.99
C GLY A 35 6.22 12.46 19.15
N LEU A 36 5.10 12.87 18.53
CA LEU A 36 5.05 14.02 17.63
C LEU A 36 5.35 15.36 18.32
N ASN A 37 4.87 15.54 19.56
CA ASN A 37 5.19 16.70 20.40
C ASN A 37 6.71 16.82 20.64
N ASN A 38 7.37 15.70 20.93
CA ASN A 38 8.79 15.69 21.32
C ASN A 38 9.78 15.44 20.16
N GLY A 39 9.29 15.19 18.94
CA GLY A 39 10.15 14.77 17.83
C GLY A 39 10.76 13.36 18.02
N GLN A 40 10.02 12.45 18.65
CA GLN A 40 10.50 11.11 19.02
C GLN A 40 9.86 10.02 18.14
N HIS A 41 10.68 9.04 17.72
CA HIS A 41 10.19 7.88 16.97
C HIS A 41 9.42 6.90 17.87
N CYS A 42 8.32 6.38 17.35
CA CYS A 42 7.38 5.47 18.01
C CYS A 42 7.34 4.11 17.29
N LEU A 43 7.37 3.02 18.06
CA LEU A 43 7.14 1.66 17.58
C LEU A 43 5.96 1.08 18.35
N LEU A 44 4.83 0.82 17.68
CA LEU A 44 3.57 0.45 18.34
C LEU A 44 3.02 -0.85 17.75
N GLU A 45 3.08 -1.93 18.53
CA GLU A 45 2.32 -3.13 18.23
C GLU A 45 0.89 -2.98 18.74
N SER A 46 -0.09 -3.26 17.87
CA SER A 46 -1.49 -3.38 18.25
C SER A 46 -2.15 -4.50 17.47
N PRO A 47 -2.94 -5.39 18.09
CA PRO A 47 -3.53 -6.54 17.39
C PRO A 47 -4.49 -6.18 16.24
N THR A 48 -4.82 -7.17 15.42
CA THR A 48 -5.85 -7.04 14.37
C THR A 48 -7.22 -6.70 14.97
N GLY A 49 -8.09 -6.07 14.17
CA GLY A 49 -9.43 -5.66 14.58
C GLY A 49 -9.52 -4.56 15.67
N SER A 50 -8.40 -4.01 16.13
CA SER A 50 -8.35 -2.92 17.11
C SER A 50 -8.56 -1.51 16.54
N GLY A 51 -8.71 -1.35 15.21
CA GLY A 51 -8.86 -0.05 14.56
C GLY A 51 -7.59 0.81 14.58
N LYS A 52 -6.44 0.19 14.29
CA LYS A 52 -5.07 0.77 14.32
C LYS A 52 -4.93 2.02 13.44
N SER A 53 -5.25 1.87 12.15
CA SER A 53 -5.08 2.88 11.11
C SER A 53 -5.90 4.13 11.41
N LEU A 54 -7.09 3.96 12.00
CA LEU A 54 -7.95 5.06 12.43
C LEU A 54 -7.33 5.85 13.60
N ALA A 55 -6.76 5.16 14.60
CA ALA A 55 -6.02 5.81 15.70
C ALA A 55 -4.79 6.58 15.20
N LEU A 56 -4.10 6.04 14.19
CA LEU A 56 -2.95 6.70 13.54
C LEU A 56 -3.35 7.96 12.78
N LEU A 57 -4.33 7.85 11.87
CA LEU A 57 -4.85 8.98 11.09
C LEU A 57 -5.33 10.10 12.02
N CYS A 58 -6.23 9.79 12.96
CA CYS A 58 -6.82 10.82 13.83
C CYS A 58 -5.77 11.51 14.70
N SER A 59 -4.79 10.77 15.25
CA SER A 59 -3.74 11.37 16.09
C SER A 59 -2.79 12.26 15.29
N ALA A 60 -2.33 11.80 14.13
CA ALA A 60 -1.37 12.55 13.32
C ALA A 60 -2.01 13.82 12.75
N LEU A 61 -3.24 13.72 12.24
CA LEU A 61 -3.98 14.86 11.68
C LEU A 61 -4.41 15.87 12.76
N ALA A 62 -4.90 15.39 13.91
CA ALA A 62 -5.21 16.28 15.05
C ALA A 62 -3.96 17.02 15.55
N TRP A 63 -2.82 16.33 15.65
CA TRP A 63 -1.55 16.95 16.03
C TRP A 63 -1.15 18.05 15.04
N GLN A 64 -1.21 17.75 13.73
CA GLN A 64 -0.86 18.70 12.67
C GLN A 64 -1.79 19.92 12.70
N GLN A 65 -3.11 19.73 12.85
CA GLN A 65 -4.08 20.81 13.02
C GLN A 65 -3.79 21.65 14.28
N ALA A 66 -3.42 21.03 15.40
CA ALA A 66 -3.02 21.76 16.59
C ALA A 66 -1.75 22.60 16.37
N GLN A 67 -0.78 22.12 15.59
CA GLN A 67 0.39 22.93 15.18
C GLN A 67 -0.01 24.11 14.27
N PHE A 68 -0.95 23.93 13.34
CA PHE A 68 -1.50 25.03 12.52
C PHE A 68 -2.13 26.13 13.40
N VAL A 69 -2.99 25.76 14.35
CA VAL A 69 -3.62 26.70 15.27
C VAL A 69 -2.57 27.40 16.15
N TRP A 70 -1.62 26.64 16.71
CA TRP A 70 -0.54 27.22 17.53
C TRP A 70 0.34 28.20 16.74
N PHE A 71 0.67 27.87 15.50
CA PHE A 71 1.45 28.74 14.61
C PHE A 71 0.69 30.02 14.27
N LEU A 72 -0.60 29.92 13.91
CA LEU A 72 -1.47 31.08 13.62
C LEU A 72 -1.58 32.01 14.85
N VAL A 73 -1.87 31.46 16.02
CA VAL A 73 -1.96 32.25 17.27
C VAL A 73 -0.61 32.90 17.61
N SER A 74 0.50 32.20 17.40
CA SER A 74 1.84 32.75 17.64
C SER A 74 2.20 33.86 16.64
N ALA A 75 1.81 33.71 15.37
CA ALA A 75 1.98 34.73 14.34
C ALA A 75 1.19 36.00 14.69
N VAL A 76 -0.08 35.88 15.07
CA VAL A 76 -0.94 37.01 15.49
C VAL A 76 -0.37 37.72 16.71
N LYS A 77 0.10 36.98 17.73
CA LYS A 77 0.79 37.57 18.91
C LYS A 77 2.06 38.33 18.51
N SER A 78 2.85 37.80 17.57
CA SER A 78 4.08 38.45 17.09
C SER A 78 3.83 39.71 16.24
N ASP A 79 2.69 39.78 15.55
CA ASP A 79 2.28 40.97 14.80
C ASP A 79 1.68 42.05 15.72
N GLN A 80 0.95 41.64 16.76
CA GLN A 80 0.50 42.55 17.82
C GLN A 80 1.68 43.17 18.59
N SER A 81 2.72 42.40 18.92
CA SER A 81 3.93 42.96 19.58
C SER A 81 4.78 43.83 18.66
N ARG A 82 4.71 43.65 17.33
CA ARG A 82 5.37 44.54 16.35
C ARG A 82 4.58 45.82 16.09
N LYS A 83 3.26 45.78 16.25
CA LYS A 83 2.40 46.96 16.20
C LYS A 83 2.42 47.71 17.54
N SER A 84 3.59 48.27 17.89
CA SER A 84 3.63 49.49 18.71
C SER A 84 2.67 50.49 18.06
N THR A 85 1.53 50.75 18.68
CA THR A 85 0.44 51.50 18.03
C THR A 85 0.93 52.89 17.62
N LEU A 86 0.36 53.46 16.56
CA LEU A 86 0.64 54.86 16.21
C LEU A 86 0.36 55.78 17.43
N SER A 87 -0.63 55.40 18.24
CA SER A 87 -0.96 55.99 19.54
C SER A 87 0.18 55.92 20.58
N SER A 88 0.92 54.81 20.70
CA SER A 88 2.06 54.74 21.63
C SER A 88 3.18 55.70 21.21
N ARG A 89 3.50 55.76 19.91
CA ARG A 89 4.52 56.68 19.37
C ARG A 89 4.08 58.15 19.41
N LEU A 90 2.78 58.41 19.27
CA LEU A 90 2.20 59.74 19.46
C LEU A 90 2.22 60.15 20.94
N SER A 91 1.99 59.21 21.87
CA SER A 91 2.05 59.47 23.33
C SER A 91 3.48 59.74 23.79
N GLU A 92 4.48 58.97 23.31
CA GLU A 92 5.90 59.28 23.53
C GLU A 92 6.26 60.67 22.98
N LYS A 93 5.84 61.01 21.76
CA LYS A 93 6.08 62.35 21.21
C LYS A 93 5.35 63.46 21.96
N LEU A 94 4.15 63.22 22.50
CA LEU A 94 3.42 64.22 23.28
C LEU A 94 4.12 64.49 24.62
N GLN A 95 4.66 63.46 25.28
CA GLN A 95 5.42 63.62 26.52
C GLN A 95 6.78 64.29 26.30
N VAL A 96 7.47 63.99 25.20
CA VAL A 96 8.71 64.70 24.81
C VAL A 96 8.43 66.17 24.45
N SER A 97 7.24 66.50 23.93
CA SER A 97 6.85 67.89 23.62
C SER A 97 6.50 68.73 24.86
N LEU A 98 6.31 68.11 26.03
CA LEU A 98 5.89 68.77 27.27
C LEU A 98 7.04 68.96 28.29
N SER A 99 8.27 68.59 27.93
CA SER A 99 9.43 68.62 28.85
C SER A 99 10.51 69.65 28.50
N ASN A 100 10.37 70.39 27.39
CA ASN A 100 11.26 71.50 27.02
C ASN A 100 10.48 72.81 26.96
N GLY A 101 10.47 73.54 28.07
CA GLY A 101 10.16 74.97 28.06
C GLY A 101 11.41 75.75 28.42
N GLU A 102 11.89 76.61 27.52
CA GLU A 102 12.35 77.96 27.85
C GLU A 102 12.62 78.77 26.56
N GLN A 103 12.10 80.02 26.59
CA GLN A 103 12.54 81.24 25.89
C GLN A 103 12.98 81.17 24.41
N ASP A 104 12.19 81.82 23.55
CA ASP A 104 12.63 83.12 22.99
C ASP A 104 11.42 83.97 22.51
N ASP A 105 11.51 85.28 22.73
CA ASP A 105 10.54 86.28 22.26
C ASP A 105 10.88 86.73 20.83
N ASP A 106 9.96 86.60 19.85
CA ASP A 106 9.65 87.74 18.98
C ASP A 106 8.34 87.60 18.15
N PHE A 107 7.86 88.76 17.72
CA PHE A 107 6.88 89.05 16.66
C PHE A 107 5.36 88.87 16.89
N LYS A 108 4.62 89.82 16.29
CA LYS A 108 3.23 90.19 16.61
C LYS A 108 2.19 89.76 15.57
N ILE A 109 1.02 89.39 16.09
CA ILE A 109 -0.34 89.77 15.63
C ILE A 109 -0.66 89.59 14.13
N ASP A 110 -1.63 88.69 13.83
CA ASP A 110 -2.89 89.19 13.26
C ASP A 110 -4.14 88.38 13.65
N ARG A 111 -5.29 89.06 13.68
CA ARG A 111 -6.61 88.52 14.07
C ARG A 111 -7.40 88.10 12.83
N LYS A 112 -8.06 86.93 12.85
CA LYS A 112 -9.40 86.80 12.24
C LYS A 112 -10.30 85.73 12.89
N ARG A 113 -11.41 86.27 13.39
CA ARG A 113 -12.57 85.75 14.17
C ARG A 113 -13.53 84.91 13.29
N ILE A 114 -14.62 84.40 13.91
CA ILE A 114 -15.93 83.94 13.31
C ILE A 114 -15.94 82.42 12.95
N ARG A 115 -16.92 81.57 13.32
CA ARG A 115 -18.18 81.66 14.14
C ARG A 115 -18.59 80.26 14.68
N THR A 116 -19.23 80.21 15.85
CA THR A 116 -20.34 79.31 16.24
C THR A 116 -21.66 80.15 16.13
N PRO A 117 -22.94 79.65 16.19
CA PRO A 117 -23.50 78.73 17.21
C PRO A 117 -24.72 77.83 16.84
N SER A 118 -25.20 77.03 17.82
CA SER A 118 -26.60 76.65 18.22
C SER A 118 -27.66 76.23 17.15
N THR A 119 -28.80 75.57 17.45
CA THR A 119 -29.72 75.72 18.61
C THR A 119 -30.78 74.57 18.63
N GLU A 120 -31.06 73.97 19.80
CA GLU A 120 -32.41 73.53 20.34
C GLU A 120 -33.36 72.54 19.57
N GLN A 121 -34.34 71.82 20.16
CA GLN A 121 -34.90 71.67 21.54
C GLN A 121 -35.77 70.38 21.73
N LYS A 122 -35.92 69.93 23.00
CA LYS A 122 -37.10 69.25 23.64
C LYS A 122 -37.41 67.73 23.49
N VAL A 123 -38.23 67.26 24.45
CA VAL A 123 -38.27 65.96 25.18
C VAL A 123 -39.72 65.78 25.73
N PRO A 124 -40.40 64.59 25.79
CA PRO A 124 -40.06 63.36 26.56
C PRO A 124 -40.31 62.02 25.78
N LEU A 125 -40.37 60.76 26.30
CA LEU A 125 -40.49 60.22 27.68
C LEU A 125 -39.67 58.91 27.95
N GLN A 126 -40.31 57.74 28.18
CA GLN A 126 -39.75 56.49 28.73
C GLN A 126 -40.25 55.22 28.00
N ILE A 127 -39.42 54.16 27.93
CA ILE A 127 -39.68 52.80 28.50
C ILE A 127 -38.50 51.84 28.22
N ALA A 128 -38.12 51.06 29.25
CA ALA A 128 -37.35 49.81 29.26
C ALA A 128 -35.91 49.71 28.68
N SER A 129 -35.09 48.91 29.37
CA SER A 129 -33.64 48.80 29.25
C SER A 129 -33.15 47.46 28.69
N ILE A 130 -32.22 47.48 27.73
CA ILE A 130 -31.16 46.45 27.54
C ILE A 130 -29.88 47.17 27.10
N PRO A 131 -28.69 46.92 27.72
CA PRO A 131 -27.46 47.61 27.34
C PRO A 131 -26.91 47.11 26.00
N VAL A 132 -26.68 48.05 25.07
CA VAL A 132 -26.15 47.80 23.70
C VAL A 132 -24.78 47.10 23.70
N THR A 133 -24.02 47.20 24.80
CA THR A 133 -22.75 46.50 24.99
C THR A 133 -22.88 44.97 25.02
N LEU A 134 -24.01 44.41 25.49
CA LEU A 134 -24.22 42.96 25.50
C LEU A 134 -24.55 42.43 24.09
N LEU A 135 -25.38 43.15 23.33
CA LEU A 135 -25.75 42.76 21.97
C LEU A 135 -24.55 42.83 21.03
N CYS A 136 -23.74 43.89 21.13
CA CYS A 136 -22.55 44.06 20.29
C CYS A 136 -21.44 43.05 20.63
N GLY A 137 -21.28 42.69 21.92
CA GLY A 137 -20.34 41.66 22.36
C GLY A 137 -20.70 40.26 21.84
N LEU A 138 -21.98 39.87 21.92
CA LEU A 138 -22.45 38.58 21.38
C LEU A 138 -22.41 38.55 19.86
N LEU A 139 -22.76 39.63 19.16
CA LEU A 139 -22.65 39.70 17.70
C LEU A 139 -21.18 39.60 17.25
N SER A 140 -20.25 40.28 17.95
CA SER A 140 -18.81 40.17 17.66
C SER A 140 -18.27 38.76 17.93
N LEU A 141 -18.69 38.10 19.01
CA LEU A 141 -18.26 36.74 19.33
C LEU A 141 -18.82 35.73 18.31
N VAL A 142 -20.09 35.86 17.92
CA VAL A 142 -20.74 35.00 16.92
C VAL A 142 -20.18 35.25 15.52
N ILE A 143 -19.88 36.48 15.14
CA ILE A 143 -19.19 36.79 13.87
C ILE A 143 -17.75 36.26 13.89
N THR A 144 -17.04 36.34 15.01
CA THR A 144 -15.68 35.79 15.14
C THR A 144 -15.68 34.26 15.17
N LEU A 145 -16.69 33.62 15.77
CA LEU A 145 -16.88 32.17 15.73
C LEU A 145 -17.31 31.66 14.35
N LEU A 146 -18.23 32.35 13.66
CA LEU A 146 -18.63 32.03 12.29
C LEU A 146 -17.48 32.26 11.30
N LEU A 147 -16.72 33.35 11.46
CA LEU A 147 -15.48 33.53 10.71
C LEU A 147 -14.50 32.41 11.05
N LEU A 148 -14.20 32.09 12.32
CA LEU A 148 -13.30 30.96 12.62
C LEU A 148 -13.80 29.61 12.09
N PHE A 149 -15.10 29.40 11.91
CA PHE A 149 -15.67 28.18 11.33
C PHE A 149 -15.56 28.15 9.79
N PHE A 150 -15.87 29.24 9.09
CA PHE A 150 -15.79 29.32 7.61
C PHE A 150 -14.37 29.60 7.08
N PHE A 151 -13.58 30.37 7.82
CA PHE A 151 -12.23 30.84 7.44
C PHE A 151 -11.15 29.77 7.72
N SER A 152 -11.47 28.71 8.48
CA SER A 152 -10.56 27.60 8.80
C SER A 152 -10.17 26.73 7.59
N ILE A 153 -10.86 26.81 6.45
CA ILE A 153 -10.50 26.09 5.23
C ILE A 153 -9.84 27.05 4.23
N GLU A 154 -10.39 28.25 4.05
CA GLU A 154 -9.88 29.22 3.05
C GLU A 154 -8.47 29.76 3.39
N GLN A 155 -8.13 29.90 4.67
CA GLN A 155 -6.79 30.32 5.12
C GLN A 155 -5.73 29.22 4.98
N GLN A 156 -6.11 27.93 5.09
CA GLN A 156 -5.17 26.82 4.92
C GLN A 156 -4.59 26.82 3.49
N ALA A 157 -5.43 27.06 2.48
CA ALA A 157 -4.99 27.18 1.09
C ALA A 157 -4.26 28.51 0.77
N LYS A 158 -4.64 29.63 1.41
CA LYS A 158 -4.00 30.94 1.17
C LYS A 158 -2.61 31.07 1.80
N MET A 159 -2.36 30.49 2.98
CA MET A 159 -1.07 30.63 3.66
C MET A 159 0.02 29.68 3.15
N PHE A 160 -0.35 28.59 2.47
CA PHE A 160 0.59 27.74 1.74
C PHE A 160 1.24 28.45 0.54
N ARG A 161 0.61 29.53 0.07
CA ARG A 161 0.82 30.16 -1.25
C ARG A 161 1.96 31.19 -1.32
N SER A 162 2.89 31.21 -0.35
CA SER A 162 4.07 32.07 -0.45
C SER A 162 5.02 31.50 -1.52
N LYS A 163 4.99 32.08 -2.72
CA LYS A 163 5.80 31.69 -3.89
C LYS A 163 7.22 31.25 -3.48
N ASP A 164 7.54 29.99 -3.76
CA ASP A 164 8.92 29.61 -3.97
C ASP A 164 9.40 30.29 -5.27
N SER A 165 10.39 31.16 -5.12
CA SER A 165 11.27 31.61 -6.18
C SER A 165 12.68 31.48 -5.64
N ASP A 166 13.29 30.32 -5.84
CA ASP A 166 14.62 30.03 -5.30
C ASP A 166 15.66 30.97 -5.91
N LYS A 167 16.14 31.88 -5.05
CA LYS A 167 17.53 32.31 -5.00
C LYS A 167 17.93 32.40 -3.53
N ASP A 168 19.00 31.70 -3.19
CA ASP A 168 19.45 31.51 -1.82
C ASP A 168 19.58 32.81 -1.03
N LYS A 169 18.83 32.89 0.07
CA LYS A 169 19.14 33.72 1.23
C LYS A 169 18.87 32.93 2.51
N GLU A 170 19.86 32.16 2.93
CA GLU A 170 19.94 31.70 4.32
C GLU A 170 19.88 32.91 5.25
N GLY A 171 18.80 33.05 6.04
CA GLY A 171 18.64 34.25 6.87
C GLY A 171 17.25 34.58 7.42
N SER A 172 16.27 33.66 7.41
CA SER A 172 15.00 33.85 8.13
C SER A 172 14.22 32.53 8.29
N GLY A 173 14.66 31.68 9.23
CA GLY A 173 14.04 30.36 9.48
C GLY A 173 12.63 30.41 10.08
N ARG A 174 11.60 30.66 9.27
CA ARG A 174 10.20 30.38 9.64
C ARG A 174 9.98 28.87 9.61
N LYS A 175 9.71 28.25 10.77
CA LYS A 175 9.38 26.82 10.88
C LYS A 175 8.11 26.51 10.08
N LYS A 176 8.25 25.84 8.92
CA LYS A 176 7.13 25.26 8.17
C LYS A 176 6.54 24.09 8.98
N ILE A 177 5.22 23.87 8.89
CA ILE A 177 4.56 22.78 9.61
C ILE A 177 4.82 21.45 8.89
N PRO A 178 5.19 20.36 9.60
CA PRO A 178 5.47 19.07 8.98
C PRO A 178 4.28 18.49 8.22
N LYS A 179 4.51 17.99 7.00
CA LYS A 179 3.61 17.09 6.28
C LYS A 179 3.67 15.70 6.87
N ILE A 180 2.59 14.94 6.66
CA ILE A 180 2.49 13.53 7.05
C ILE A 180 2.65 12.66 5.80
N PHE A 181 3.72 11.88 5.72
CA PHE A 181 3.87 10.82 4.74
C PHE A 181 3.36 9.51 5.37
N PHE A 182 2.23 9.01 4.87
CA PHE A 182 1.59 7.79 5.35
C PHE A 182 1.91 6.64 4.38
N GLY A 183 2.91 5.85 4.76
CA GLY A 183 3.34 4.64 4.05
C GLY A 183 2.48 3.43 4.41
N THR A 184 2.19 2.60 3.42
CA THR A 184 1.63 1.24 3.59
C THR A 184 2.41 0.23 2.76
N ARG A 185 2.11 -1.07 2.87
CA ARG A 185 2.74 -2.08 2.01
C ARG A 185 2.14 -2.12 0.60
N THR A 186 0.84 -1.84 0.43
CA THR A 186 0.13 -2.04 -0.85
C THR A 186 -0.91 -0.96 -1.16
N HIS A 187 -1.18 -0.73 -2.46
CA HIS A 187 -2.25 0.17 -2.89
C HIS A 187 -3.65 -0.23 -2.40
N LYS A 188 -3.97 -1.54 -2.31
CA LYS A 188 -5.27 -1.99 -1.75
C LYS A 188 -5.46 -1.51 -0.29
N GLN A 189 -4.40 -1.47 0.51
CA GLN A 189 -4.44 -0.89 1.87
C GLN A 189 -4.59 0.64 1.85
N ILE A 190 -3.99 1.35 0.90
CA ILE A 190 -4.19 2.80 0.77
C ILE A 190 -5.66 3.11 0.49
N THR A 191 -6.30 2.38 -0.43
CA THR A 191 -7.74 2.50 -0.73
C THR A 191 -8.59 2.27 0.53
N GLN A 192 -8.25 1.29 1.38
CA GLN A 192 -8.91 1.07 2.66
C GLN A 192 -8.73 2.26 3.63
N ILE A 193 -7.51 2.79 3.73
CA ILE A 193 -7.17 3.91 4.63
C ILE A 193 -7.81 5.23 4.17
N ALA A 194 -7.92 5.47 2.86
CA ALA A 194 -8.66 6.61 2.31
C ALA A 194 -10.16 6.55 2.65
N ARG A 195 -10.76 5.36 2.59
CA ARG A 195 -12.16 5.13 3.03
C ARG A 195 -12.34 5.34 4.53
N GLU A 196 -11.39 4.92 5.36
CA GLU A 196 -11.42 5.21 6.79
C GLU A 196 -11.27 6.71 7.08
N LEU A 197 -10.35 7.42 6.40
CA LEU A 197 -10.21 8.87 6.51
C LEU A 197 -11.52 9.60 6.16
N LYS A 198 -12.21 9.16 5.10
CA LYS A 198 -13.52 9.69 4.66
C LYS A 198 -14.60 9.62 5.74
N ARG A 199 -14.51 8.67 6.67
CA ARG A 199 -15.44 8.50 7.80
C ARG A 199 -15.15 9.42 9.00
N THR A 200 -14.10 10.22 8.94
CA THR A 200 -13.68 11.12 10.03
C THR A 200 -14.02 12.58 9.77
N LEU A 201 -13.96 13.41 10.83
CA LEU A 201 -14.01 14.87 10.71
C LEU A 201 -12.76 15.48 10.03
N TYR A 202 -11.71 14.68 9.74
CA TYR A 202 -10.55 15.09 8.95
C TYR A 202 -10.70 14.76 7.46
N SER A 203 -11.88 14.30 7.02
CA SER A 203 -12.13 13.88 5.64
C SER A 203 -11.89 14.98 4.60
N THR A 204 -11.93 16.27 4.95
CA THR A 204 -11.71 17.40 4.04
C THR A 204 -10.26 17.91 4.02
N VAL A 205 -9.33 17.27 4.73
CA VAL A 205 -7.92 17.69 4.76
C VAL A 205 -7.27 17.51 3.37
N PRO A 206 -6.51 18.51 2.86
CA PRO A 206 -5.76 18.38 1.61
C PRO A 206 -4.86 17.15 1.59
N MET A 207 -5.07 16.27 0.61
CA MET A 207 -4.38 14.98 0.50
C MET A 207 -3.96 14.66 -0.93
N THR A 208 -3.03 13.72 -1.08
CA THR A 208 -2.74 13.06 -2.36
C THR A 208 -2.36 11.60 -2.14
N ILE A 209 -2.43 10.79 -3.20
CA ILE A 209 -1.99 9.40 -3.23
C ILE A 209 -0.96 9.22 -4.35
N LEU A 210 0.26 8.85 -3.99
CA LEU A 210 1.32 8.54 -4.95
C LEU A 210 1.24 7.07 -5.36
N SER A 211 1.35 6.82 -6.67
CA SER A 211 1.22 5.48 -7.25
C SER A 211 1.92 5.38 -8.61
N SER A 212 2.22 4.15 -9.03
CA SER A 212 2.87 3.91 -10.33
C SER A 212 1.94 4.29 -11.49
N ARG A 213 2.54 4.47 -12.68
CA ARG A 213 1.83 4.68 -13.94
C ARG A 213 0.92 3.49 -14.30
N ASP A 214 1.13 2.32 -13.69
CA ASP A 214 0.30 1.13 -13.91
C ASP A 214 -1.10 1.23 -13.30
N HIS A 215 -1.29 2.17 -12.36
CA HIS A 215 -2.58 2.43 -11.71
C HIS A 215 -3.13 3.82 -12.02
N THR A 216 -2.30 4.73 -12.55
CA THR A 216 -2.65 6.16 -12.73
C THR A 216 -2.61 6.66 -14.18
N CYS A 217 -2.11 5.87 -15.13
CA CYS A 217 -2.12 6.27 -16.54
C CYS A 217 -3.52 6.14 -17.14
N VAL A 218 -3.97 7.19 -17.82
CA VAL A 218 -5.25 7.28 -18.54
C VAL A 218 -5.07 7.41 -20.07
N HIS A 219 -3.84 7.33 -20.58
CA HIS A 219 -3.56 7.48 -22.01
C HIS A 219 -3.88 6.17 -22.75
N PRO A 220 -4.83 6.16 -23.71
CA PRO A 220 -5.34 4.93 -24.32
C PRO A 220 -4.27 4.14 -25.09
N GLU A 221 -3.26 4.81 -25.62
CA GLU A 221 -2.12 4.16 -26.32
C GLU A 221 -1.01 3.69 -25.37
N VAL A 222 -1.01 4.07 -24.07
CA VAL A 222 0.03 3.65 -23.10
C VAL A 222 -0.46 2.52 -22.20
N VAL A 223 -1.72 2.59 -21.76
CA VAL A 223 -2.34 1.60 -20.85
C VAL A 223 -2.25 0.15 -21.35
N PRO A 224 -2.39 -0.19 -22.65
CA PRO A 224 -2.30 -1.56 -23.13
C PRO A 224 -0.90 -2.18 -23.04
N HIS A 225 0.16 -1.38 -22.96
CA HIS A 225 1.53 -1.89 -22.96
C HIS A 225 2.01 -2.28 -21.54
N ALA A 226 2.94 -3.25 -21.49
CA ALA A 226 3.64 -3.62 -20.26
C ALA A 226 4.64 -2.53 -19.82
N ASN A 227 5.47 -2.02 -20.75
CA ASN A 227 6.47 -0.98 -20.47
C ASN A 227 5.87 0.44 -20.45
N ARG A 228 4.90 0.69 -19.56
CA ARG A 228 4.20 1.98 -19.48
C ARG A 228 5.12 3.16 -19.16
N ASN A 229 6.18 2.93 -18.39
CA ASN A 229 7.16 3.97 -18.04
C ASN A 229 7.94 4.46 -19.26
N GLU A 230 8.37 3.55 -20.12
CA GLU A 230 9.15 3.84 -21.34
C GLU A 230 8.29 4.60 -22.35
N ARG A 231 7.09 4.10 -22.68
CA ARG A 231 6.12 4.78 -23.55
C ARG A 231 5.68 6.14 -23.02
N CYS A 232 5.50 6.27 -21.70
CA CYS A 232 5.23 7.56 -21.09
C CYS A 232 6.40 8.54 -21.27
N LYS A 233 7.66 8.07 -21.20
CA LYS A 233 8.84 8.91 -21.40
C LYS A 233 8.96 9.34 -22.87
N GLU A 234 8.77 8.43 -23.83
CA GLU A 234 8.75 8.75 -25.27
C GLU A 234 7.77 9.90 -25.59
N LEU A 235 6.56 9.86 -25.03
CA LEU A 235 5.51 10.89 -25.22
C LEU A 235 5.75 12.19 -24.42
N LEU A 236 6.67 12.19 -23.45
CA LEU A 236 7.11 13.41 -22.75
C LEU A 236 8.32 14.03 -23.44
N ASP A 237 9.16 13.20 -24.05
CA ASP A 237 10.29 13.60 -24.90
C ASP A 237 9.83 14.10 -26.28
N ALA A 238 8.53 14.02 -26.59
CA ALA A 238 7.90 14.44 -27.85
C ALA A 238 8.54 13.84 -29.12
N LYS A 239 9.14 12.64 -29.01
CA LYS A 239 9.82 11.99 -30.14
C LYS A 239 8.83 11.78 -31.29
N ASN A 240 9.27 12.11 -32.51
CA ASN A 240 8.46 12.12 -33.73
C ASN A 240 7.27 13.10 -33.73
N GLY A 241 7.31 14.16 -32.91
CA GLY A 241 6.28 15.20 -32.84
C GLY A 241 5.01 14.82 -32.06
N LEU A 242 4.97 13.63 -31.46
CA LEU A 242 3.84 13.14 -30.68
C LEU A 242 4.07 13.38 -29.19
N SER A 243 3.25 14.24 -28.58
CA SER A 243 3.36 14.57 -27.14
C SER A 243 2.11 14.17 -26.33
N CYS A 244 2.29 13.90 -25.04
CA CYS A 244 1.21 13.44 -24.16
C CYS A 244 0.16 14.54 -23.89
N ARG A 245 -0.91 14.55 -24.70
CA ARG A 245 -2.11 15.41 -24.53
C ARG A 245 -2.73 15.42 -23.13
N TYR A 246 -2.53 14.36 -22.33
CA TYR A 246 -3.02 14.30 -20.94
C TYR A 246 -2.07 15.03 -19.97
N TYR A 247 -0.77 15.03 -20.23
CA TYR A 247 0.23 15.74 -19.42
C TYR A 247 0.04 17.26 -19.51
N HIS A 248 -0.15 17.79 -20.72
CA HIS A 248 -0.41 19.22 -20.94
C HIS A 248 -1.65 19.75 -20.19
N ASN A 249 -2.63 18.86 -19.94
CA ASN A 249 -3.87 19.18 -19.22
C ASN A 249 -3.78 19.03 -17.68
N VAL A 250 -2.62 18.67 -17.11
CA VAL A 250 -2.43 18.50 -15.64
C VAL A 250 -2.84 19.75 -14.85
N HIS A 251 -2.67 20.93 -15.45
CA HIS A 251 -3.09 22.21 -14.87
C HIS A 251 -4.58 22.27 -14.43
N LYS A 252 -5.45 21.39 -14.96
CA LYS A 252 -6.88 21.30 -14.58
C LYS A 252 -7.14 20.57 -13.26
N MET A 253 -6.13 19.91 -12.69
CA MET A 253 -6.24 19.03 -11.51
C MET A 253 -5.07 19.19 -10.54
N ARG A 254 -4.13 20.11 -10.79
CA ARG A 254 -2.87 20.22 -10.02
C ARG A 254 -3.03 20.83 -8.63
N ASP A 255 -4.07 21.64 -8.41
CA ASP A 255 -4.29 22.35 -7.16
C ASP A 255 -5.48 21.78 -6.37
N GLN A 256 -5.31 21.74 -5.05
CA GLN A 256 -6.29 21.16 -4.12
C GLN A 256 -7.64 21.90 -4.19
N ASN A 257 -7.64 23.22 -4.38
CA ASN A 257 -8.88 24.01 -4.45
C ASN A 257 -9.74 23.64 -5.66
N THR A 258 -9.16 23.54 -6.85
CA THR A 258 -9.86 23.12 -8.07
C THR A 258 -10.36 21.67 -7.93
N LEU A 259 -9.54 20.78 -7.35
CA LEU A 259 -9.95 19.40 -7.11
C LEU A 259 -11.16 19.30 -6.16
N GLN A 260 -11.15 20.05 -5.05
CA GLN A 260 -12.20 20.03 -4.03
C GLN A 260 -13.48 20.75 -4.47
N TRP A 261 -13.37 21.99 -4.93
CA TRP A 261 -14.52 22.90 -5.13
C TRP A 261 -15.07 22.91 -6.56
N VAL A 262 -14.23 22.71 -7.58
CA VAL A 262 -14.68 22.69 -8.99
C VAL A 262 -15.06 21.27 -9.42
N HIS A 263 -14.27 20.26 -9.03
CA HIS A 263 -14.49 18.86 -9.41
C HIS A 263 -15.18 18.01 -8.34
N GLY A 264 -15.43 18.57 -7.15
CA GLY A 264 -16.25 17.96 -6.10
C GLY A 264 -15.52 16.94 -5.20
N LEU A 265 -14.21 16.73 -5.35
CA LEU A 265 -13.42 15.83 -4.48
C LEU A 265 -13.04 16.52 -3.15
N HIS A 266 -14.03 17.12 -2.49
CA HIS A 266 -13.91 17.86 -1.23
C HIS A 266 -13.71 16.97 0.01
N GLN A 267 -13.99 15.67 -0.12
CA GLN A 267 -13.69 14.64 0.87
C GLN A 267 -12.60 13.70 0.37
N ALA A 268 -11.98 12.95 1.29
CA ALA A 268 -11.01 11.91 1.02
C ALA A 268 -11.48 10.94 -0.09
N TRP A 269 -10.54 10.65 -0.98
CA TRP A 269 -10.73 10.00 -2.28
C TRP A 269 -9.68 8.90 -2.48
N ASP A 270 -9.97 7.91 -3.33
CA ASP A 270 -9.03 6.84 -3.71
C ASP A 270 -8.39 7.04 -5.09
N ILE A 271 -7.46 6.16 -5.47
CA ILE A 271 -6.72 6.27 -6.74
C ILE A 271 -7.71 6.23 -7.92
N GLU A 272 -8.73 5.38 -7.80
CA GLU A 272 -9.78 5.17 -8.78
C GLU A 272 -10.69 6.41 -8.95
N ASP A 273 -10.96 7.19 -7.89
CA ASP A 273 -11.60 8.51 -7.99
C ASP A 273 -10.76 9.49 -8.86
N LEU A 274 -9.47 9.64 -8.56
CA LEU A 274 -8.58 10.57 -9.28
C LEU A 274 -8.40 10.16 -10.75
N VAL A 275 -8.29 8.86 -11.03
CA VAL A 275 -8.15 8.30 -12.38
C VAL A 275 -9.42 8.51 -13.21
N ARG A 276 -10.61 8.30 -12.62
CA ARG A 276 -11.89 8.59 -13.30
C ARG A 276 -12.01 10.08 -13.64
N LEU A 277 -11.61 10.96 -12.73
CA LEU A 277 -11.60 12.41 -12.98
C LEU A 277 -10.59 12.78 -14.08
N GLY A 278 -9.37 12.21 -14.06
CA GLY A 278 -8.36 12.39 -15.10
C GLY A 278 -8.83 11.94 -16.49
N GLY A 279 -9.53 10.81 -16.58
CA GLY A 279 -10.18 10.35 -17.81
C GLY A 279 -11.22 11.36 -18.33
N LYS A 280 -12.13 11.82 -17.46
CA LYS A 280 -13.16 12.81 -17.79
C LYS A 280 -12.59 14.15 -18.28
N LEU A 281 -11.54 14.65 -17.64
CA LEU A 281 -10.92 15.94 -17.95
C LEU A 281 -9.83 15.88 -19.03
N ARG A 282 -9.51 14.67 -19.53
CA ARG A 282 -8.35 14.36 -20.38
C ARG A 282 -7.03 14.89 -19.79
N SER A 283 -6.84 14.66 -18.48
CA SER A 283 -5.71 15.12 -17.67
C SER A 283 -4.97 13.94 -17.03
N CYS A 284 -3.65 14.05 -16.86
CA CYS A 284 -2.81 12.95 -16.37
C CYS A 284 -2.86 12.85 -14.83
N ALA A 285 -3.59 11.86 -14.31
CA ALA A 285 -3.69 11.62 -12.87
C ALA A 285 -2.33 11.37 -12.19
N TYR A 286 -1.37 10.71 -12.87
CA TYR A 286 -0.02 10.48 -12.34
C TYR A 286 0.72 11.79 -12.01
N TYR A 287 0.76 12.74 -12.95
CA TYR A 287 1.42 14.03 -12.71
C TYR A 287 0.56 14.97 -11.84
N ALA A 288 -0.76 14.92 -11.94
CA ALA A 288 -1.63 15.65 -11.01
C ALA A 288 -1.38 15.25 -9.55
N ALA A 289 -1.22 13.95 -9.26
CA ALA A 289 -0.91 13.47 -7.91
C ALA A 289 0.44 13.98 -7.37
N ARG A 290 1.44 14.17 -8.24
CA ARG A 290 2.75 14.78 -7.91
C ARG A 290 2.61 16.27 -7.57
N GLU A 291 1.93 17.04 -8.41
CA GLU A 291 1.69 18.46 -8.14
C GLU A 291 0.88 18.65 -6.84
N LEU A 292 -0.18 17.86 -6.64
CA LEU A 292 -1.01 17.88 -5.43
C LEU A 292 -0.23 17.54 -4.14
N MET A 293 0.93 16.87 -4.25
CA MET A 293 1.85 16.62 -3.12
C MET A 293 2.44 17.92 -2.56
N GLN A 294 2.58 18.97 -3.36
CA GLN A 294 3.11 20.26 -2.92
C GLN A 294 2.20 20.89 -1.86
N ASP A 295 0.88 20.93 -2.09
CA ASP A 295 -0.11 21.52 -1.17
C ASP A 295 -0.74 20.52 -0.18
N ALA A 296 -0.41 19.23 -0.25
CA ALA A 296 -0.99 18.20 0.62
C ALA A 296 -0.50 18.29 2.07
N CYS A 297 -1.43 18.15 3.01
CA CYS A 297 -1.17 17.96 4.44
C CYS A 297 -0.80 16.50 4.76
N ILE A 298 -1.41 15.54 4.06
CA ILE A 298 -1.13 14.10 4.15
C ILE A 298 -0.92 13.48 2.76
N VAL A 299 0.14 12.69 2.62
CA VAL A 299 0.57 12.03 1.38
C VAL A 299 0.57 10.54 1.61
N PHE A 300 -0.29 9.80 0.91
CA PHE A 300 -0.30 8.33 0.98
C PHE A 300 0.59 7.72 -0.10
N CYS A 301 1.38 6.71 0.25
CA CYS A 301 2.23 5.99 -0.72
C CYS A 301 2.59 4.59 -0.22
N PRO A 302 3.06 3.68 -1.09
CA PRO A 302 3.73 2.46 -0.65
C PRO A 302 5.12 2.74 -0.05
N TYR A 303 5.59 1.90 0.86
CA TYR A 303 6.86 2.10 1.59
C TYR A 303 8.09 2.38 0.73
N ASN A 304 8.20 1.76 -0.44
CA ASN A 304 9.35 1.96 -1.31
C ASN A 304 9.47 3.41 -1.80
N TYR A 305 8.39 4.19 -1.86
CA TYR A 305 8.45 5.63 -2.18
C TYR A 305 9.17 6.45 -1.08
N LEU A 306 9.31 5.91 0.13
CA LEU A 306 9.96 6.54 1.26
C LEU A 306 11.36 5.97 1.55
N LEU A 307 11.60 4.70 1.18
CA LEU A 307 12.86 4.00 1.42
C LEU A 307 13.83 4.11 0.24
N ASP A 308 13.36 3.82 -0.98
CA ASP A 308 14.15 3.80 -2.21
C ASP A 308 14.66 5.22 -2.56
N PRO A 309 15.98 5.45 -2.61
CA PRO A 309 16.53 6.77 -2.95
C PRO A 309 16.16 7.24 -4.37
N LEU A 310 16.10 6.33 -5.34
CA LEU A 310 15.82 6.65 -6.75
C LEU A 310 14.34 6.99 -6.95
N ILE A 311 13.43 6.33 -6.22
CA ILE A 311 12.01 6.72 -6.23
C ILE A 311 11.84 8.08 -5.54
N ARG A 312 12.52 8.33 -4.42
CA ARG A 312 12.48 9.64 -3.75
C ARG A 312 12.99 10.78 -4.62
N GLU A 313 14.13 10.58 -5.31
CA GLU A 313 14.69 11.53 -6.30
C GLU A 313 13.67 11.79 -7.42
N SER A 314 13.18 10.73 -8.06
CA SER A 314 12.26 10.79 -9.21
C SER A 314 10.89 11.42 -8.90
N MET A 315 10.44 11.35 -7.65
CA MET A 315 9.18 11.89 -7.16
C MET A 315 9.33 13.19 -6.37
N GLU A 316 10.56 13.72 -6.23
CA GLU A 316 10.88 14.95 -5.48
C GLU A 316 10.44 14.90 -3.99
N ILE A 317 10.53 13.71 -3.37
CA ILE A 317 10.10 13.47 -1.99
C ILE A 317 11.20 13.89 -1.01
N ASN A 318 11.03 15.06 -0.38
CA ASN A 318 11.87 15.53 0.71
C ASN A 318 11.25 15.18 2.08
N LEU A 319 11.94 14.37 2.88
CA LEU A 319 11.50 13.92 4.21
C LEU A 319 12.13 14.70 5.38
N LYS A 320 12.94 15.73 5.12
CA LYS A 320 13.60 16.56 6.14
C LYS A 320 12.58 17.30 6.99
N GLU A 321 12.65 17.14 8.31
CA GLU A 321 11.69 17.67 9.30
C GLU A 321 10.22 17.20 9.12
N GLN A 322 9.96 16.19 8.29
CA GLN A 322 8.61 15.67 8.03
C GLN A 322 8.22 14.56 9.02
N ILE A 323 6.94 14.18 9.04
CA ILE A 323 6.44 13.03 9.80
C ILE A 323 6.26 11.85 8.84
N VAL A 324 6.81 10.69 9.21
CA VAL A 324 6.63 9.43 8.48
C VAL A 324 5.83 8.46 9.35
N VAL A 325 4.68 8.00 8.84
CA VAL A 325 3.84 6.98 9.47
C VAL A 325 3.87 5.74 8.58
N LEU A 326 4.10 4.55 9.15
CA LEU A 326 4.25 3.30 8.41
C LEU A 326 3.35 2.23 9.04
N ASP A 327 2.23 1.89 8.39
CA ASP A 327 1.22 0.97 8.92
C ASP A 327 1.15 -0.38 8.19
N GLU A 328 1.11 -1.46 8.98
CA GLU A 328 1.43 -2.87 8.62
C GLU A 328 2.91 -3.10 8.29
N ALA A 329 3.81 -2.54 9.10
CA ALA A 329 5.25 -2.52 8.88
C ALA A 329 6.01 -3.83 9.18
N HIS A 330 5.33 -4.97 9.25
CA HIS A 330 5.97 -6.26 9.55
C HIS A 330 6.92 -6.77 8.44
N ASN A 331 6.84 -6.24 7.22
CA ASN A 331 7.80 -6.48 6.12
C ASN A 331 8.80 -5.34 5.90
N ILE A 332 8.85 -4.32 6.76
CA ILE A 332 9.68 -3.14 6.50
C ILE A 332 11.18 -3.48 6.48
N GLU A 333 11.60 -4.51 7.24
CA GLU A 333 12.95 -5.09 7.19
C GLU A 333 13.30 -5.64 5.80
N ASP A 334 12.37 -6.33 5.14
CA ASP A 334 12.59 -6.91 3.81
C ASP A 334 12.57 -5.82 2.74
N CYS A 335 11.57 -4.94 2.79
CA CYS A 335 11.41 -3.83 1.85
C CYS A 335 12.60 -2.85 1.90
N ALA A 336 13.18 -2.60 3.08
CA ALA A 336 14.37 -1.77 3.23
C ALA A 336 15.65 -2.44 2.71
N ARG A 337 15.79 -3.77 2.86
CA ARG A 337 16.89 -4.52 2.24
C ARG A 337 16.77 -4.53 0.72
N GLU A 338 15.56 -4.74 0.19
CA GLU A 338 15.25 -4.69 -1.24
C GLU A 338 15.55 -3.29 -1.82
N SER A 339 15.10 -2.22 -1.17
CA SER A 339 15.34 -0.82 -1.60
C SER A 339 16.82 -0.39 -1.56
N ALA A 340 17.70 -1.17 -0.92
CA ALA A 340 19.15 -0.96 -0.90
C ALA A 340 19.91 -2.04 -1.70
N SER A 341 19.21 -2.95 -2.39
CA SER A 341 19.80 -4.03 -3.19
C SER A 341 19.59 -3.79 -4.69
N TYR A 342 20.40 -4.42 -5.52
CA TYR A 342 20.19 -4.40 -6.97
C TYR A 342 20.67 -5.70 -7.64
N THR A 343 19.96 -6.18 -8.66
CA THR A 343 20.35 -7.32 -9.48
C THR A 343 20.47 -6.91 -10.94
N LEU A 344 21.68 -7.08 -11.48
CA LEU A 344 22.06 -6.76 -12.85
C LEU A 344 22.10 -8.03 -13.69
N ASN A 345 21.37 -8.07 -14.81
CA ASN A 345 21.52 -9.13 -15.81
C ASN A 345 22.73 -8.81 -16.72
N GLN A 346 23.60 -9.79 -16.97
CA GLN A 346 24.77 -9.62 -17.85
C GLN A 346 24.39 -9.07 -19.24
N ALA A 347 23.25 -9.48 -19.80
CA ALA A 347 22.76 -8.97 -21.09
C ALA A 347 22.45 -7.46 -21.06
N GLN A 348 21.94 -6.94 -19.94
CA GLN A 348 21.67 -5.49 -19.79
C GLN A 348 22.97 -4.69 -19.70
N LEU A 349 24.00 -5.24 -19.06
CA LEU A 349 25.33 -4.62 -18.99
C LEU A 349 26.01 -4.57 -20.37
N LEU A 350 25.90 -5.63 -21.16
CA LEU A 350 26.45 -5.67 -22.53
C LEU A 350 25.72 -4.69 -23.46
N LEU A 351 24.39 -4.62 -23.42
CA LEU A 351 23.63 -3.63 -24.19
C LEU A 351 23.99 -2.19 -23.81
N ALA A 352 24.19 -1.92 -22.51
CA ALA A 352 24.63 -0.60 -22.04
C ALA A 352 26.06 -0.26 -22.47
N ARG A 353 26.98 -1.25 -22.50
CA ARG A 353 28.34 -1.09 -23.03
C ARG A 353 28.29 -0.72 -24.51
N ASP A 354 27.55 -1.47 -25.31
CA ASP A 354 27.49 -1.30 -26.77
C ASP A 354 26.81 0.04 -27.13
N GLU A 355 25.80 0.46 -26.36
CA GLU A 355 25.20 1.80 -26.49
C GLU A 355 26.20 2.92 -26.15
N MET A 356 26.98 2.79 -25.07
CA MET A 356 28.03 3.75 -24.71
C MET A 356 29.13 3.85 -25.77
N ASP A 357 29.54 2.71 -26.35
CA ASP A 357 30.51 2.67 -27.45
C ASP A 357 29.97 3.33 -28.73
N GLY A 358 28.69 3.12 -29.02
CA GLY A 358 27.97 3.87 -30.05
C GLY A 358 28.05 5.38 -29.86
N MET A 359 27.75 5.87 -28.65
CA MET A 359 27.82 7.32 -28.35
C MET A 359 29.26 7.88 -28.49
N VAL A 360 30.27 7.15 -28.02
CA VAL A 360 31.69 7.52 -28.17
C VAL A 360 32.10 7.57 -29.64
N THR A 361 31.72 6.57 -30.44
CA THR A 361 32.04 6.45 -31.87
C THR A 361 31.43 7.59 -32.68
N HIS A 362 30.21 8.03 -32.34
CA HIS A 362 29.55 9.17 -32.98
C HIS A 362 29.98 10.54 -32.39
N ASN A 363 31.02 10.58 -31.54
CA ASN A 363 31.52 11.77 -30.83
C ASN A 363 30.47 12.52 -29.97
N ILE A 364 29.42 11.83 -29.50
CA ILE A 364 28.36 12.42 -28.66
C ILE A 364 28.86 12.45 -27.22
N ARG A 365 29.09 13.65 -26.66
CA ARG A 365 29.63 13.88 -25.29
C ARG A 365 30.76 12.89 -24.95
N ARG A 366 31.75 12.80 -25.84
CA ARG A 366 32.76 11.74 -25.87
C ARG A 366 33.54 11.63 -24.56
N ASP A 367 33.89 12.76 -23.95
CA ASP A 367 34.70 12.80 -22.73
C ASP A 367 33.93 12.30 -21.50
N GLN A 368 32.59 12.40 -21.50
CA GLN A 368 31.72 11.91 -20.44
C GLN A 368 31.29 10.44 -20.67
N HIS A 369 31.04 10.04 -21.92
CA HIS A 369 30.72 8.64 -22.24
C HIS A 369 31.94 7.72 -22.10
N ARG A 370 33.16 8.16 -22.43
CA ARG A 370 34.36 7.30 -22.41
C ARG A 370 34.68 6.69 -21.03
N PRO A 371 34.61 7.42 -19.89
CA PRO A 371 34.76 6.82 -18.56
C PRO A 371 33.64 5.84 -18.20
N LEU A 372 32.40 6.11 -18.64
CA LEU A 372 31.25 5.20 -18.40
C LEU A 372 31.36 3.92 -19.23
N LEU A 373 31.82 4.02 -20.49
CA LEU A 373 32.17 2.88 -21.33
C LEU A 373 33.27 2.03 -20.69
N ALA A 374 34.36 2.66 -20.23
CA ALA A 374 35.45 1.97 -19.56
C ALA A 374 34.96 1.21 -18.31
N PHE A 375 34.12 1.84 -17.48
CA PHE A 375 33.46 1.20 -16.34
C PHE A 375 32.62 -0.03 -16.76
N CYS A 376 31.76 0.11 -17.79
CA CYS A 376 30.94 -1.00 -18.29
C CYS A 376 31.81 -2.15 -18.85
N CYS A 377 32.89 -1.84 -19.57
CA CYS A 377 33.85 -2.84 -20.07
C CYS A 377 34.56 -3.58 -18.93
N SER A 378 35.14 -2.87 -17.96
CA SER A 378 35.81 -3.48 -16.81
C SER A 378 34.89 -4.40 -16.02
N LEU A 379 33.64 -3.96 -15.76
CA LEU A 379 32.66 -4.77 -15.05
C LEU A 379 32.19 -5.98 -15.87
N ALA A 380 31.96 -5.82 -17.18
CA ALA A 380 31.52 -6.91 -18.05
C ALA A 380 32.60 -8.00 -18.20
N ASN A 381 33.86 -7.60 -18.35
CA ASN A 381 35.00 -8.52 -18.41
C ASN A 381 35.15 -9.29 -17.09
N TRP A 382 35.13 -8.59 -15.95
CA TRP A 382 35.22 -9.23 -14.64
C TRP A 382 34.06 -10.21 -14.37
N VAL A 383 32.82 -9.88 -14.75
CA VAL A 383 31.68 -10.79 -14.66
C VAL A 383 31.93 -12.04 -15.50
N GLN A 384 32.38 -11.88 -16.75
CA GLN A 384 32.64 -12.99 -17.66
C GLN A 384 33.78 -13.90 -17.18
N GLU A 385 34.86 -13.33 -16.65
CA GLU A 385 35.98 -14.07 -16.05
C GLU A 385 35.53 -14.82 -14.79
N SER A 386 34.70 -14.19 -13.96
CA SER A 386 34.20 -14.76 -12.71
C SER A 386 33.28 -15.97 -12.91
N CYS A 387 32.57 -16.06 -14.05
CA CYS A 387 31.75 -17.22 -14.41
C CYS A 387 32.54 -18.55 -14.40
N ASN A 388 33.84 -18.52 -14.68
CA ASN A 388 34.71 -19.70 -14.66
C ASN A 388 34.97 -20.27 -13.24
N SER A 389 34.50 -19.57 -12.20
CA SER A 389 34.73 -19.92 -10.79
C SER A 389 33.45 -20.12 -9.97
N LEU A 390 32.33 -20.37 -10.65
CA LEU A 390 31.04 -20.64 -10.01
C LEU A 390 31.01 -22.04 -9.40
N GLU A 391 30.53 -22.15 -8.17
CA GLU A 391 30.32 -23.42 -7.48
C GLU A 391 28.92 -23.97 -7.80
N GLU A 392 28.81 -25.26 -8.12
CA GLU A 392 27.52 -25.92 -8.34
C GLU A 392 26.69 -25.99 -7.05
N ARG A 393 25.39 -25.73 -7.17
CA ARG A 393 24.39 -25.92 -6.12
C ARG A 393 23.20 -26.73 -6.64
N GLU A 394 22.34 -27.15 -5.72
CA GLU A 394 21.08 -27.84 -6.05
C GLU A 394 20.21 -27.00 -7.02
N TYR A 395 19.34 -27.69 -7.78
CA TYR A 395 18.38 -27.10 -8.72
C TYR A 395 18.99 -26.39 -9.96
N GLU A 396 20.02 -26.98 -10.58
CA GLU A 396 20.60 -26.49 -11.84
C GLU A 396 21.11 -25.04 -11.77
N SER A 397 21.59 -24.62 -10.60
CA SER A 397 22.14 -23.28 -10.39
C SER A 397 23.57 -23.36 -9.89
N SER A 398 24.44 -22.47 -10.39
CA SER A 398 25.78 -22.31 -9.86
C SER A 398 25.97 -20.85 -9.40
N CYS A 399 26.75 -20.66 -8.35
CA CYS A 399 26.93 -19.34 -7.77
C CYS A 399 28.31 -19.14 -7.15
N LYS A 400 28.74 -17.88 -7.09
CA LYS A 400 29.87 -17.45 -6.27
C LYS A 400 29.46 -16.22 -5.48
N VAL A 401 29.84 -16.16 -4.21
CA VAL A 401 29.47 -15.07 -3.30
C VAL A 401 30.73 -14.45 -2.71
N TRP A 402 30.76 -13.12 -2.70
CA TRP A 402 31.80 -12.31 -2.09
C TRP A 402 31.21 -11.44 -0.98
N THR A 403 32.00 -11.17 0.05
CA THR A 403 31.76 -10.07 1.01
C THR A 403 31.99 -8.72 0.34
N GLY A 404 31.35 -7.65 0.84
CA GLY A 404 31.62 -6.31 0.32
C GLY A 404 33.07 -5.86 0.50
N ALA A 405 33.81 -6.39 1.48
CA ALA A 405 35.24 -6.11 1.64
C ALA A 405 36.08 -6.71 0.48
N GLU A 406 35.81 -7.96 0.09
CA GLU A 406 36.46 -8.60 -1.07
C GLU A 406 36.10 -7.88 -2.37
N ILE A 407 34.83 -7.47 -2.52
CA ILE A 407 34.37 -6.71 -3.69
C ILE A 407 35.03 -5.34 -3.77
N LEU A 408 35.24 -4.64 -2.66
CA LEU A 408 36.00 -3.38 -2.67
C LEU A 408 37.45 -3.59 -3.12
N GLY A 409 38.08 -4.72 -2.74
CA GLY A 409 39.40 -5.09 -3.24
C GLY A 409 39.42 -5.36 -4.75
N ILE A 410 38.42 -6.09 -5.25
CA ILE A 410 38.22 -6.34 -6.69
C ILE A 410 37.99 -5.02 -7.44
N PHE A 411 37.07 -4.19 -6.95
CA PHE A 411 36.74 -2.89 -7.54
C PHE A 411 37.92 -1.94 -7.56
N HIS A 412 38.74 -1.91 -6.51
CA HIS A 412 40.01 -1.18 -6.52
C HIS A 412 40.94 -1.68 -7.64
N GLY A 413 41.05 -2.99 -7.84
CA GLY A 413 41.79 -3.58 -8.98
C GLY A 413 41.23 -3.22 -10.36
N LEU A 414 39.92 -3.01 -10.47
CA LEU A 414 39.23 -2.55 -11.69
C LEU A 414 39.27 -1.01 -11.87
N GLY A 415 39.90 -0.26 -10.97
CA GLY A 415 39.92 1.21 -10.97
C GLY A 415 38.63 1.87 -10.49
N ILE A 416 37.72 1.12 -9.87
CA ILE A 416 36.46 1.58 -9.29
C ILE A 416 36.69 1.86 -7.80
N THR A 417 37.04 3.10 -7.47
CA THR A 417 37.30 3.57 -6.10
C THR A 417 36.32 4.68 -5.72
N ALA A 418 36.30 5.11 -4.46
CA ALA A 418 35.46 6.24 -4.05
C ALA A 418 35.76 7.53 -4.84
N ASP A 419 37.04 7.79 -5.14
CA ASP A 419 37.47 8.96 -5.92
C ASP A 419 37.00 8.88 -7.38
N THR A 420 37.24 7.75 -8.05
CA THR A 420 36.81 7.57 -9.45
C THR A 420 35.30 7.48 -9.58
N PHE A 421 34.61 6.92 -8.59
CA PHE A 421 33.15 6.88 -8.53
C PHE A 421 32.54 8.28 -8.50
N SER A 422 33.13 9.25 -7.79
CA SER A 422 32.66 10.64 -7.80
C SER A 422 32.73 11.30 -9.19
N LEU A 423 33.72 10.92 -10.00
CA LEU A 423 33.84 11.34 -11.40
C LEU A 423 32.84 10.61 -12.30
N LEU A 424 32.63 9.30 -12.09
CA LEU A 424 31.62 8.52 -12.81
C LEU A 424 30.20 9.07 -12.55
N GLN A 425 29.85 9.44 -11.31
CA GLN A 425 28.57 10.08 -10.99
C GLN A 425 28.37 11.41 -11.74
N LYS A 426 29.40 12.27 -11.79
CA LYS A 426 29.36 13.53 -12.56
C LYS A 426 29.19 13.28 -14.06
N ASN A 427 29.92 12.31 -14.61
CA ASN A 427 29.79 11.92 -16.02
C ASN A 427 28.40 11.34 -16.32
N LEU A 428 27.84 10.51 -15.43
CA LEU A 428 26.49 9.98 -15.57
C LEU A 428 25.46 11.11 -15.59
N ALA A 429 25.54 12.07 -14.66
CA ALA A 429 24.67 13.24 -14.67
C ALA A 429 24.78 14.01 -16.02
N ALA A 430 25.99 14.25 -16.50
CA ALA A 430 26.25 14.98 -17.74
C ALA A 430 25.78 14.23 -19.02
N VAL A 431 25.78 12.89 -19.08
CA VAL A 431 25.20 12.16 -20.23
C VAL A 431 23.67 12.02 -20.16
N LEU A 432 23.08 12.24 -18.97
CA LEU A 432 21.63 12.25 -18.76
C LEU A 432 20.98 13.61 -19.03
N GLU A 433 21.77 14.69 -18.98
CA GLU A 433 21.29 16.06 -19.20
C GLU A 433 20.71 16.24 -20.61
N LYS A 434 19.55 16.87 -20.72
CA LYS A 434 18.93 17.19 -22.01
C LYS A 434 19.45 18.53 -22.51
N GLU A 435 20.37 18.50 -23.46
CA GLU A 435 20.87 19.70 -24.15
C GLU A 435 20.23 19.81 -25.52
N GLU A 436 19.97 21.04 -25.93
CA GLU A 436 19.55 21.42 -27.27
C GLU A 436 20.69 22.17 -27.97
N ARG A 437 20.96 21.83 -29.24
CA ARG A 437 21.99 22.47 -30.06
C ARG A 437 21.40 22.88 -31.40
N ILE A 438 21.78 24.07 -31.88
CA ILE A 438 21.39 24.52 -33.21
C ILE A 438 22.17 23.68 -34.24
N GLY A 439 21.44 22.99 -35.11
CA GLY A 439 21.99 22.14 -36.16
C GLY A 439 21.32 22.44 -37.50
N LEU A 440 22.00 22.10 -38.60
CA LEU A 440 21.46 22.23 -39.95
C LEU A 440 20.59 21.01 -40.28
N VAL A 441 19.26 21.18 -40.21
CA VAL A 441 18.28 20.18 -40.63
C VAL A 441 17.66 20.65 -41.95
N ASN A 442 17.81 19.85 -43.02
CA ASN A 442 17.32 20.17 -44.37
C ASN A 442 17.74 21.57 -44.89
N GLY A 443 18.93 22.03 -44.52
CA GLY A 443 19.47 23.34 -44.95
C GLY A 443 18.90 24.55 -44.20
N ARG A 444 18.17 24.34 -43.09
CA ARG A 444 17.76 25.39 -42.16
C ARG A 444 18.37 25.14 -40.79
N GLU A 445 18.64 26.22 -40.06
CA GLU A 445 18.97 26.13 -38.63
C GLU A 445 17.73 25.68 -37.86
N ASP A 446 17.84 24.55 -37.17
CA ASP A 446 16.79 23.97 -36.34
C ASP A 446 17.37 23.46 -35.02
N VAL A 447 16.54 23.32 -34.00
CA VAL A 447 16.96 22.94 -32.65
C VAL A 447 16.99 21.42 -32.53
N VAL A 448 18.20 20.86 -32.57
CA VAL A 448 18.43 19.41 -32.48
C VAL A 448 18.79 19.04 -31.04
N GLN A 449 17.99 18.18 -30.42
CA GLN A 449 18.33 17.60 -29.12
C GLN A 449 19.54 16.66 -29.24
N VAL A 450 20.51 16.83 -28.35
CA VAL A 450 21.67 15.94 -28.27
C VAL A 450 21.19 14.54 -27.85
N PRO A 451 21.52 13.47 -28.60
CA PRO A 451 21.10 12.13 -28.22
C PRO A 451 21.62 11.73 -26.84
N THR A 452 20.73 11.14 -26.04
CA THR A 452 21.05 10.57 -24.72
C THR A 452 20.84 9.07 -24.76
N ILE A 453 21.55 8.34 -23.89
CA ILE A 453 21.43 6.89 -23.69
C ILE A 453 19.97 6.46 -23.38
N SER A 454 19.62 5.24 -23.77
CA SER A 454 18.27 4.66 -23.69
C SER A 454 17.72 4.58 -22.27
N SER A 455 16.39 4.63 -22.13
CA SER A 455 15.73 4.64 -20.81
C SER A 455 16.09 3.43 -19.93
N ASN A 456 16.38 2.29 -20.56
CA ASN A 456 16.80 1.05 -19.90
C ASN A 456 18.24 1.16 -19.38
N THR A 457 19.19 1.64 -20.19
CA THR A 457 20.57 1.91 -19.78
C THR A 457 20.65 2.96 -18.68
N GLN A 458 19.87 4.05 -18.78
CA GLN A 458 19.77 5.06 -17.72
C GLN A 458 19.32 4.45 -16.39
N SER A 459 18.29 3.60 -16.42
CA SER A 459 17.72 2.98 -15.21
C SER A 459 18.67 1.95 -14.60
N MET A 460 19.33 1.13 -15.44
CA MET A 460 20.36 0.18 -15.03
C MET A 460 21.53 0.89 -14.32
N LEU A 461 22.12 1.92 -14.95
CA LEU A 461 23.26 2.64 -14.39
C LEU A 461 22.90 3.39 -13.09
N LYS A 462 21.73 4.04 -13.03
CA LYS A 462 21.25 4.65 -11.77
C LYS A 462 21.11 3.63 -10.64
N SER A 463 20.56 2.44 -10.94
CA SER A 463 20.35 1.38 -9.93
C SER A 463 21.66 0.75 -9.44
N LEU A 464 22.60 0.55 -10.36
CA LEU A 464 23.95 0.10 -10.02
C LEU A 464 24.71 1.16 -9.21
N PHE A 465 24.64 2.43 -9.61
CA PHE A 465 25.33 3.53 -8.92
C PHE A 465 24.73 3.79 -7.53
N MET A 466 23.42 3.62 -7.32
CA MET A 466 22.80 3.67 -6.00
C MET A 466 23.46 2.68 -5.02
N VAL A 467 23.71 1.44 -5.45
CA VAL A 467 24.36 0.44 -4.58
C VAL A 467 25.86 0.74 -4.40
N LEU A 468 26.56 1.18 -5.44
CA LEU A 468 27.95 1.64 -5.31
C LEU A 468 28.07 2.82 -4.34
N GLU A 469 27.11 3.75 -4.35
CA GLU A 469 27.06 4.86 -3.41
C GLU A 469 26.95 4.35 -1.97
N PHE A 470 26.02 3.43 -1.67
CA PHE A 470 25.93 2.80 -0.35
C PHE A 470 27.23 2.07 0.05
N LEU A 471 27.89 1.38 -0.89
CA LEU A 471 29.15 0.67 -0.65
C LEU A 471 30.33 1.61 -0.32
N PHE A 472 30.42 2.78 -0.95
CA PHE A 472 31.51 3.75 -0.72
C PHE A 472 31.21 4.76 0.41
N ARG A 473 29.94 4.93 0.79
CA ARG A 473 29.47 5.93 1.77
C ARG A 473 30.19 5.83 3.13
N GLN A 474 30.57 7.00 3.67
CA GLN A 474 31.21 7.15 4.98
C GLN A 474 32.44 6.24 5.18
N ASN A 475 33.42 6.31 4.26
CA ASN A 475 34.61 5.44 4.24
C ASN A 475 34.23 3.95 4.22
N CYS A 476 33.35 3.58 3.29
CA CYS A 476 32.88 2.21 3.08
C CYS A 476 32.20 1.55 4.30
N ARG A 477 31.57 2.34 5.17
CA ARG A 477 30.96 1.90 6.44
C ARG A 477 29.99 0.71 6.28
N PHE A 478 29.25 0.66 5.17
CA PHE A 478 28.22 -0.35 4.92
C PHE A 478 28.74 -1.58 4.15
N ALA A 479 30.02 -1.65 3.78
CA ALA A 479 30.53 -2.74 2.94
C ALA A 479 30.30 -4.15 3.52
N ASP A 480 30.48 -4.33 4.84
CA ASP A 480 30.24 -5.62 5.50
C ASP A 480 28.74 -6.02 5.51
N ASP A 481 27.84 -5.07 5.28
CA ASP A 481 26.39 -5.28 5.23
C ASP A 481 25.93 -5.83 3.87
N TYR A 482 26.81 -5.85 2.87
CA TYR A 482 26.53 -6.36 1.52
C TYR A 482 27.15 -7.73 1.27
N ARG A 483 26.43 -8.56 0.53
CA ARG A 483 26.98 -9.72 -0.18
C ARG A 483 26.72 -9.56 -1.66
N VAL A 484 27.75 -9.73 -2.48
CA VAL A 484 27.62 -9.73 -3.93
C VAL A 484 27.66 -11.17 -4.39
N ALA A 485 26.72 -11.57 -5.25
CA ALA A 485 26.59 -12.92 -5.76
C ALA A 485 26.48 -12.90 -7.28
N LEU A 486 27.36 -13.63 -7.95
CA LEU A 486 27.19 -13.98 -9.36
C LEU A 486 26.46 -15.33 -9.39
N GLN A 487 25.31 -15.36 -10.06
CA GLN A 487 24.47 -16.56 -10.16
C GLN A 487 24.18 -16.88 -11.63
N GLN A 488 24.39 -18.14 -11.99
CA GLN A 488 23.98 -18.73 -13.26
C GLN A 488 22.73 -19.58 -13.01
N SER A 489 21.66 -19.28 -13.75
CA SER A 489 20.35 -19.92 -13.60
C SER A 489 19.62 -20.02 -14.94
N TYR A 490 18.58 -20.85 -15.00
CA TYR A 490 17.75 -20.99 -16.21
C TYR A 490 16.45 -20.22 -16.09
N MET A 491 16.16 -19.38 -17.08
CA MET A 491 14.89 -18.66 -17.22
C MET A 491 14.10 -19.22 -18.40
N TRP A 492 12.76 -19.17 -18.31
CA TRP A 492 11.88 -19.49 -19.43
C TRP A 492 11.53 -18.21 -20.19
N THR A 493 12.13 -18.03 -21.36
CA THR A 493 11.86 -16.90 -22.24
C THR A 493 10.80 -17.24 -23.28
N THR A 494 9.88 -16.31 -23.49
CA THR A 494 8.91 -16.31 -24.58
C THR A 494 9.53 -15.51 -25.72
N GLN A 495 9.99 -16.19 -26.77
CA GLN A 495 10.65 -15.53 -27.90
C GLN A 495 9.64 -14.60 -28.61
N GLN A 496 10.00 -13.33 -28.75
CA GLN A 496 9.35 -12.41 -29.69
C GLN A 496 10.07 -12.57 -31.03
N ASP A 497 9.32 -12.72 -32.12
CA ASP A 497 9.90 -12.83 -33.46
C ASP A 497 10.69 -11.56 -33.80
N LEU A 498 11.99 -11.71 -34.08
CA LEU A 498 12.77 -10.66 -34.72
C LEU A 498 12.20 -10.44 -36.13
N PRO A 499 11.97 -9.19 -36.57
CA PRO A 499 11.64 -8.94 -37.96
C PRO A 499 12.87 -9.27 -38.83
N ASP A 500 12.69 -10.17 -39.81
CA ASP A 500 13.73 -10.48 -40.79
C ASP A 500 14.26 -9.21 -41.46
N ALA A 501 15.58 -9.16 -41.67
CA ALA A 501 16.30 -7.99 -42.20
C ALA A 501 15.96 -7.61 -43.66
N GLN A 502 14.93 -8.23 -44.25
CA GLN A 502 14.44 -7.99 -45.62
C GLN A 502 12.90 -7.99 -45.65
N GLY A 503 12.28 -7.07 -44.91
CA GLY A 503 10.82 -6.91 -44.91
C GLY A 503 10.29 -6.37 -46.24
N PHE A 504 9.58 -7.20 -47.02
CA PHE A 504 8.88 -6.74 -48.22
C PHE A 504 7.45 -7.29 -48.44
N PHE A 505 6.99 -8.28 -47.66
CA PHE A 505 5.59 -8.74 -47.72
C PHE A 505 5.04 -9.12 -46.34
N ALA A 506 4.05 -8.37 -45.86
CA ALA A 506 3.28 -8.71 -44.66
C ALA A 506 2.36 -9.92 -44.94
N ARG A 507 2.67 -11.08 -44.35
CA ARG A 507 1.79 -12.26 -44.38
C ARG A 507 0.77 -12.20 -43.23
N PRO A 508 -0.49 -12.68 -43.41
CA PRO A 508 -1.49 -12.64 -42.36
C PRO A 508 -1.10 -13.51 -41.15
N GLN A 509 -1.16 -12.94 -39.94
CA GLN A 509 -0.90 -13.67 -38.69
C GLN A 509 -1.97 -14.75 -38.44
N ARG A 510 -1.65 -16.01 -38.77
CA ARG A 510 -2.24 -17.16 -38.09
C ARG A 510 -1.56 -17.31 -36.73
N ARG A 511 -2.34 -17.44 -35.64
CA ARG A 511 -1.85 -17.71 -34.28
C ARG A 511 -0.88 -18.91 -34.28
N ARG A 512 0.43 -18.66 -34.27
CA ARG A 512 1.44 -19.67 -33.93
C ARG A 512 1.59 -19.71 -32.41
N GLN A 513 1.69 -20.92 -31.87
CA GLN A 513 1.97 -21.12 -30.45
C GLN A 513 3.37 -20.58 -30.15
N SER A 514 3.49 -19.72 -29.12
CA SER A 514 4.80 -19.20 -28.73
C SER A 514 5.57 -20.24 -27.94
N THR A 515 6.64 -20.76 -28.54
CA THR A 515 7.50 -21.77 -27.94
C THR A 515 8.28 -21.13 -26.77
N ARG A 516 8.10 -21.66 -25.56
CA ARG A 516 8.92 -21.26 -24.40
C ARG A 516 10.28 -21.93 -24.48
N THR A 517 11.35 -21.14 -24.59
CA THR A 517 12.73 -21.62 -24.58
C THR A 517 13.35 -21.48 -23.18
N LYS A 518 14.08 -22.50 -22.73
CA LYS A 518 14.87 -22.47 -21.50
C LYS A 518 16.23 -21.85 -21.83
N THR A 519 16.44 -20.60 -21.42
CA THR A 519 17.68 -19.84 -21.67
C THR A 519 18.52 -19.74 -20.40
N LEU A 520 19.84 -19.83 -20.54
CA LEU A 520 20.79 -19.61 -19.46
C LEU A 520 20.94 -18.10 -19.24
N VAL A 521 20.88 -17.66 -17.97
CA VAL A 521 20.98 -16.25 -17.59
C VAL A 521 21.97 -16.10 -16.44
N HIS A 522 22.93 -15.19 -16.62
CA HIS A 522 23.86 -14.76 -15.58
C HIS A 522 23.37 -13.47 -14.94
N THR A 523 23.35 -13.45 -13.62
CA THR A 523 22.90 -12.30 -12.82
C THR A 523 23.94 -11.96 -11.76
N LEU A 524 24.35 -10.70 -11.71
CA LEU A 524 25.18 -10.13 -10.66
C LEU A 524 24.28 -9.40 -9.67
N SER A 525 24.11 -9.97 -8.49
CA SER A 525 23.25 -9.42 -7.44
C SER A 525 24.08 -8.80 -6.32
N PHE A 526 23.74 -7.58 -5.93
CA PHE A 526 24.23 -6.92 -4.73
C PHE A 526 23.12 -6.94 -3.68
N TRP A 527 23.24 -7.83 -2.70
CA TRP A 527 22.26 -8.01 -1.63
C TRP A 527 22.67 -7.27 -0.37
N CYS A 528 21.85 -6.30 0.04
CA CYS A 528 21.92 -5.70 1.36
C CYS A 528 21.30 -6.64 2.40
N LEU A 529 22.09 -7.01 3.42
CA LEU A 529 21.64 -7.87 4.52
C LEU A 529 21.14 -7.08 5.75
N ASN A 530 21.31 -5.76 5.76
CA ASN A 530 21.00 -4.90 6.89
C ASN A 530 20.01 -3.78 6.53
N PRO A 531 18.74 -3.80 7.00
CA PRO A 531 17.77 -2.76 6.63
C PRO A 531 18.16 -1.36 7.14
N ALA A 532 19.02 -1.25 8.15
CA ALA A 532 19.58 0.02 8.61
C ALA A 532 20.32 0.82 7.51
N VAL A 533 20.76 0.19 6.41
CA VAL A 533 21.40 0.89 5.28
C VAL A 533 20.41 1.86 4.61
N ALA A 534 19.23 1.39 4.20
CA ALA A 534 18.19 2.24 3.63
C ALA A 534 17.62 3.25 4.66
N PHE A 535 17.46 2.81 5.92
CA PHE A 535 17.02 3.70 6.99
C PHE A 535 18.05 4.75 7.41
N SER A 536 19.31 4.65 6.96
CA SER A 536 20.35 5.66 7.26
C SER A 536 20.03 7.04 6.68
N ASP A 537 19.29 7.10 5.56
CA ASP A 537 18.80 8.36 4.97
C ASP A 537 17.70 9.03 5.81
N LEU A 538 16.91 8.22 6.52
CA LEU A 538 15.79 8.68 7.33
C LEU A 538 16.23 9.09 8.74
N SER A 539 17.24 8.40 9.29
CA SER A 539 17.79 8.63 10.62
C SER A 539 18.44 10.02 10.73
N GLY A 540 17.95 10.85 11.64
CA GLY A 540 18.41 12.24 11.82
C GLY A 540 17.86 13.26 10.81
N THR A 541 17.24 12.81 9.71
CA THR A 541 16.59 13.67 8.71
C THR A 541 15.11 13.90 9.04
N VAL A 542 14.41 12.84 9.42
CA VAL A 542 12.95 12.83 9.64
C VAL A 542 12.61 13.26 11.07
N ARG A 543 11.65 14.17 11.25
CA ARG A 543 11.25 14.70 12.58
C ARG A 543 10.69 13.61 13.49
N SER A 544 9.88 12.70 12.95
CA SER A 544 9.28 11.59 13.71
C SER A 544 8.91 10.45 12.78
N ILE A 545 9.14 9.22 13.24
CA ILE A 545 8.78 7.99 12.53
C ILE A 545 7.84 7.21 13.45
N VAL A 546 6.64 6.90 12.97
CA VAL A 546 5.62 6.15 13.71
C VAL A 546 5.38 4.83 12.97
N LEU A 547 5.89 3.73 13.52
CA LEU A 547 5.84 2.40 12.94
C LEU A 547 4.80 1.52 13.65
N THR A 548 3.87 0.93 12.89
CA THR A 548 2.79 0.10 13.44
C THR A 548 2.57 -1.20 12.67
N SER A 549 2.25 -2.27 13.39
CA SER A 549 1.76 -3.54 12.83
C SER A 549 1.15 -4.39 13.95
N GLY A 550 0.48 -5.50 13.61
CA GLY A 550 -0.03 -6.48 14.58
C GLY A 550 0.96 -7.57 15.02
N THR A 551 2.20 -7.55 14.53
CA THR A 551 3.16 -8.66 14.63
C THR A 551 4.63 -8.19 14.73
N LEU A 552 4.89 -7.10 15.46
CA LEU A 552 6.25 -6.51 15.57
C LEU A 552 7.14 -7.20 16.62
N SER A 553 6.56 -7.88 17.60
CA SER A 553 7.28 -8.53 18.69
C SER A 553 8.24 -9.60 18.18
N PRO A 554 9.50 -9.66 18.68
CA PRO A 554 10.07 -8.82 19.73
C PRO A 554 10.51 -7.42 19.25
N MET A 555 10.03 -6.38 19.94
CA MET A 555 10.20 -4.97 19.54
C MET A 555 11.65 -4.47 19.61
N GLY A 556 12.42 -4.92 20.62
CA GLY A 556 13.82 -4.51 20.79
C GLY A 556 14.71 -4.93 19.63
N SER A 557 14.57 -6.17 19.16
CA SER A 557 15.29 -6.67 17.98
C SER A 557 14.88 -5.97 16.69
N PHE A 558 13.60 -5.64 16.53
CA PHE A 558 13.11 -4.87 15.38
C PHE A 558 13.74 -3.47 15.33
N SER A 559 13.84 -2.79 16.49
CA SER A 559 14.56 -1.51 16.62
C SER A 559 16.03 -1.63 16.22
N SER A 560 16.71 -2.72 16.61
CA SER A 560 18.13 -2.96 16.29
C SER A 560 18.38 -3.22 14.80
N GLU A 561 17.56 -4.05 14.15
CA GLU A 561 17.67 -4.34 12.70
C GLU A 561 17.51 -3.06 11.85
N LEU A 562 16.55 -2.20 12.20
CA LEU A 562 16.33 -0.93 11.45
C LEU A 562 17.38 0.15 11.74
N GLY A 563 18.25 -0.03 12.74
CA GLY A 563 19.27 0.96 13.11
C GLY A 563 18.71 2.28 13.67
N ILE A 564 17.44 2.30 14.12
CA ILE A 564 16.75 3.48 14.64
C ILE A 564 16.29 3.24 16.08
N ARG A 565 16.50 4.24 16.94
CA ARG A 565 16.09 4.21 18.35
C ARG A 565 14.63 4.65 18.50
N PHE A 566 13.72 3.69 18.64
CA PHE A 566 12.33 3.97 19.02
C PHE A 566 12.25 4.23 20.53
N SER A 567 12.15 5.52 20.89
CA SER A 567 12.12 5.98 22.29
C SER A 567 10.78 5.72 22.96
N ILE A 568 9.71 5.54 22.17
CA ILE A 568 8.38 5.16 22.63
C ILE A 568 8.06 3.80 22.04
N GLN A 569 7.83 2.81 22.90
CA GLN A 569 7.42 1.45 22.52
C GLN A 569 6.12 1.08 23.23
N LEU A 570 5.20 0.45 22.51
CA LEU A 570 3.89 0.00 23.04
C LEU A 570 3.53 -1.37 22.47
N GLU A 571 3.14 -2.31 23.33
CA GLU A 571 2.47 -3.56 22.94
C GLU A 571 1.05 -3.54 23.51
N ALA A 572 0.07 -3.17 22.68
CA ALA A 572 -1.31 -3.02 23.10
C ALA A 572 -2.02 -4.37 23.31
N ASN A 573 -2.93 -4.43 24.28
CA ASN A 573 -3.76 -5.62 24.52
C ASN A 573 -4.87 -5.75 23.46
N HIS A 574 -5.35 -6.97 23.21
CA HIS A 574 -6.46 -7.22 22.29
C HIS A 574 -7.79 -6.73 22.87
N VAL A 575 -8.73 -6.41 21.97
CA VAL A 575 -10.08 -5.89 22.31
C VAL A 575 -11.12 -7.01 22.51
N ILE A 576 -10.74 -8.29 22.36
CA ILE A 576 -11.69 -9.43 22.44
C ILE A 576 -11.68 -10.04 23.84
N SER A 577 -12.83 -10.60 24.23
CA SER A 577 -12.93 -11.43 25.43
C SER A 577 -12.41 -12.85 25.18
N LYS A 578 -12.00 -13.55 26.24
CA LYS A 578 -11.46 -14.92 26.16
C LYS A 578 -12.49 -15.96 25.71
N SER A 579 -13.79 -15.66 25.78
CA SER A 579 -14.87 -16.55 25.36
C SER A 579 -15.15 -16.50 23.86
N GLN A 580 -14.68 -15.46 23.14
CA GLN A 580 -14.91 -15.27 21.70
C GLN A 580 -13.91 -16.01 20.81
N VAL A 581 -12.80 -16.53 21.37
CA VAL A 581 -11.79 -17.24 20.57
C VAL A 581 -11.43 -18.57 21.20
N TRP A 582 -11.56 -19.62 20.40
CA TRP A 582 -11.02 -20.93 20.69
C TRP A 582 -9.62 -21.04 20.07
N VAL A 583 -8.63 -21.51 20.84
CA VAL A 583 -7.27 -21.77 20.31
C VAL A 583 -6.83 -23.15 20.77
N GLY A 584 -6.64 -24.08 19.83
CA GLY A 584 -6.27 -25.45 20.12
C GLY A 584 -5.11 -25.95 19.28
N THR A 585 -4.18 -26.68 19.90
CA THR A 585 -3.10 -27.36 19.19
C THR A 585 -3.45 -28.82 18.96
N VAL A 586 -3.26 -29.30 17.73
CA VAL A 586 -3.54 -30.68 17.31
C VAL A 586 -2.25 -31.35 16.85
N GLY A 587 -1.68 -32.22 17.69
CA GLY A 587 -0.44 -32.95 17.39
C GLY A 587 -0.62 -34.32 16.74
N ALA A 588 -1.84 -34.86 16.73
CA ALA A 588 -2.20 -36.11 16.06
C ALA A 588 -3.59 -36.00 15.43
N GLY A 589 -3.81 -36.70 14.33
CA GLY A 589 -5.06 -36.64 13.56
C GLY A 589 -6.10 -37.69 13.95
N PRO A 590 -7.13 -37.88 13.10
CA PRO A 590 -8.26 -38.77 13.38
C PRO A 590 -7.90 -40.23 13.58
N GLN A 591 -6.82 -40.73 12.96
CA GLN A 591 -6.34 -42.11 13.08
C GLN A 591 -5.23 -42.24 14.15
N GLY A 592 -5.01 -41.20 14.95
CA GLY A 592 -3.95 -41.14 15.96
C GLY A 592 -2.55 -40.96 15.41
N ARG A 593 -2.38 -40.72 14.09
CA ARG A 593 -1.06 -40.52 13.48
C ARG A 593 -0.52 -39.14 13.84
N LYS A 594 0.77 -39.06 14.16
CA LYS A 594 1.43 -37.79 14.50
C LYS A 594 1.46 -36.84 13.29
N LEU A 595 1.02 -35.61 13.50
CA LEU A 595 1.00 -34.56 12.48
C LEU A 595 2.24 -33.68 12.64
N CYS A 596 3.34 -34.08 11.99
CA CYS A 596 4.59 -33.32 11.96
C CYS A 596 4.82 -32.75 10.57
N ALA A 597 4.54 -31.46 10.34
CA ALA A 597 4.68 -30.84 9.02
C ALA A 597 6.13 -30.40 8.75
N THR A 598 7.03 -31.38 8.70
CA THR A 598 8.42 -31.23 8.23
C THR A 598 8.55 -31.82 6.84
N PHE A 599 9.56 -31.40 6.07
CA PHE A 599 9.74 -31.84 4.67
C PHE A 599 9.63 -33.36 4.50
N GLN A 600 10.41 -34.13 5.28
CA GLN A 600 10.42 -35.60 5.23
C GLN A 600 9.04 -36.23 5.50
N HIS A 601 8.31 -35.73 6.49
CA HIS A 601 7.01 -36.28 6.88
C HIS A 601 5.89 -35.86 5.91
N ALA A 602 5.97 -34.65 5.35
CA ALA A 602 5.01 -34.14 4.37
C ALA A 602 5.02 -34.91 3.04
N GLU A 603 6.12 -35.60 2.70
CA GLU A 603 6.17 -36.53 1.57
C GLU A 603 5.38 -37.82 1.81
N THR A 604 5.06 -38.17 3.06
CA THR A 604 4.37 -39.43 3.36
C THR A 604 2.87 -39.34 3.10
N PHE A 605 2.32 -40.30 2.35
CA PHE A 605 0.87 -40.40 2.14
C PHE A 605 0.10 -40.50 3.45
N ALA A 606 0.67 -41.18 4.46
CA ALA A 606 0.07 -41.31 5.78
C ALA A 606 -0.18 -39.95 6.46
N PHE A 607 0.71 -38.97 6.30
CA PHE A 607 0.51 -37.59 6.78
C PHE A 607 -0.51 -36.83 5.91
N GLN A 608 -0.40 -36.96 4.58
CA GLN A 608 -1.26 -36.23 3.63
C GLN A 608 -2.74 -36.62 3.79
N ASP A 609 -3.03 -37.91 3.94
CA ASP A 609 -4.38 -38.45 4.18
C ASP A 609 -4.92 -38.01 5.55
N GLU A 610 -4.07 -37.99 6.57
CA GLU A 610 -4.44 -37.61 7.94
C GLU A 610 -4.81 -36.12 8.05
N VAL A 611 -4.07 -35.23 7.35
CA VAL A 611 -4.40 -33.79 7.24
C VAL A 611 -5.73 -33.59 6.49
N GLY A 612 -5.97 -34.35 5.43
CA GLY A 612 -7.24 -34.31 4.70
C GLY A 612 -8.43 -34.70 5.59
N ALA A 613 -8.29 -35.82 6.33
CA ALA A 613 -9.32 -36.30 7.25
C ALA A 613 -9.57 -35.32 8.43
N LEU A 614 -8.51 -34.67 8.93
CA LEU A 614 -8.62 -33.58 9.91
C LEU A 614 -9.44 -32.41 9.35
N LEU A 615 -9.11 -31.92 8.15
CA LEU A 615 -9.81 -30.80 7.52
C LEU A 615 -11.27 -31.13 7.25
N LEU A 616 -11.55 -32.36 6.82
CA LEU A 616 -12.92 -32.85 6.63
C LEU A 616 -13.73 -32.77 7.92
N LYS A 617 -13.20 -33.24 9.06
CA LYS A 617 -13.92 -33.16 10.34
C LYS A 617 -14.05 -31.72 10.88
N VAL A 618 -13.05 -30.85 10.66
CA VAL A 618 -13.17 -29.41 10.95
C VAL A 618 -14.29 -28.78 10.12
N CYS A 619 -14.39 -29.11 8.83
CA CYS A 619 -15.44 -28.59 7.93
C CYS A 619 -16.85 -29.10 8.28
N HIS A 620 -16.98 -30.25 8.92
CA HIS A 620 -18.25 -30.70 9.52
C HIS A 620 -18.61 -29.90 10.79
N THR A 621 -17.62 -29.55 11.61
CA THR A 621 -17.83 -28.93 12.94
C THR A 621 -18.06 -27.41 12.86
N VAL A 622 -17.43 -26.75 11.88
CA VAL A 622 -17.49 -25.29 11.69
C VAL A 622 -18.25 -24.96 10.39
N SER A 623 -19.37 -24.27 10.51
CA SER A 623 -20.14 -23.73 9.37
C SER A 623 -19.43 -22.55 8.71
N ARG A 624 -19.91 -22.10 7.54
CA ARG A 624 -19.41 -20.90 6.85
C ARG A 624 -17.92 -21.01 6.47
N GLY A 625 -17.18 -19.91 6.45
CA GLY A 625 -15.81 -19.83 5.96
C GLY A 625 -14.77 -20.50 6.86
N VAL A 626 -14.01 -21.42 6.28
CA VAL A 626 -12.79 -22.00 6.88
C VAL A 626 -11.59 -21.60 6.01
N LEU A 627 -10.53 -21.10 6.64
CA LEU A 627 -9.24 -20.84 6.00
C LEU A 627 -8.24 -21.91 6.42
N CYS A 628 -7.52 -22.51 5.48
CA CYS A 628 -6.46 -23.47 5.74
C CYS A 628 -5.14 -22.95 5.17
N PHE A 629 -4.19 -22.57 6.02
CA PHE A 629 -2.89 -22.06 5.62
C PHE A 629 -1.82 -23.14 5.67
N LEU A 630 -1.09 -23.28 4.56
CA LEU A 630 0.01 -24.22 4.38
C LEU A 630 1.37 -23.50 4.34
N PRO A 631 2.50 -24.17 4.60
CA PRO A 631 3.83 -23.55 4.63
C PRO A 631 4.35 -23.14 3.24
N SER A 632 3.91 -23.80 2.18
CA SER A 632 4.38 -23.52 0.81
C SER A 632 3.39 -24.02 -0.25
N TYR A 633 3.44 -23.42 -1.44
CA TYR A 633 2.73 -23.92 -2.62
C TYR A 633 3.16 -25.34 -3.01
N LYS A 634 4.41 -25.76 -2.75
CA LYS A 634 4.86 -27.15 -2.99
C LYS A 634 4.08 -28.16 -2.15
N MET A 635 3.69 -27.78 -0.93
CA MET A 635 2.86 -28.62 -0.07
C MET A 635 1.38 -28.55 -0.44
N LEU A 636 0.89 -27.39 -0.90
CA LEU A 636 -0.48 -27.22 -1.40
C LEU A 636 -0.78 -28.18 -2.57
N ASP A 637 0.04 -28.15 -3.62
CA ASP A 637 -0.15 -29.01 -4.78
C ASP A 637 -0.13 -30.50 -4.38
N LYS A 638 0.83 -30.93 -3.56
CA LYS A 638 0.93 -32.33 -3.10
C LYS A 638 -0.31 -32.79 -2.34
N LEU A 639 -0.83 -31.96 -1.44
CA LEU A 639 -2.05 -32.28 -0.69
C LEU A 639 -3.27 -32.34 -1.61
N ARG A 640 -3.45 -31.34 -2.50
CA ARG A 640 -4.53 -31.33 -3.50
C ARG A 640 -4.48 -32.59 -4.37
N ASP A 641 -3.34 -32.87 -4.99
CA ASP A 641 -3.17 -33.98 -5.92
C ASP A 641 -3.38 -35.33 -5.21
N ARG A 642 -2.94 -35.46 -3.95
CA ARG A 642 -3.24 -36.64 -3.13
C ARG A 642 -4.73 -36.78 -2.83
N TRP A 643 -5.41 -35.71 -2.43
CA TRP A 643 -6.83 -35.75 -2.04
C TRP A 643 -7.76 -35.97 -3.22
N MET A 644 -7.41 -35.50 -4.41
CA MET A 644 -8.10 -35.84 -5.66
C MET A 644 -7.97 -37.33 -5.95
N ASN A 645 -6.75 -37.88 -5.90
CA ASN A 645 -6.51 -39.31 -6.15
C ASN A 645 -7.15 -40.27 -5.13
N THR A 646 -7.47 -39.81 -3.90
CA THR A 646 -8.12 -40.63 -2.86
C THR A 646 -9.62 -40.42 -2.74
N GLY A 647 -10.23 -39.56 -3.57
CA GLY A 647 -11.64 -39.16 -3.43
C GLY A 647 -11.93 -38.48 -2.08
N LEU A 648 -10.92 -37.85 -1.47
CA LEU A 648 -11.07 -37.03 -0.27
C LEU A 648 -11.45 -35.59 -0.63
N TRP A 649 -11.01 -35.12 -1.78
CA TRP A 649 -11.39 -33.82 -2.35
C TRP A 649 -12.91 -33.73 -2.53
N ASP A 650 -13.51 -34.74 -3.17
CA ASP A 650 -14.96 -34.81 -3.41
C ASP A 650 -15.75 -34.76 -2.09
N LYS A 651 -15.29 -35.47 -1.05
CA LYS A 651 -15.90 -35.44 0.30
C LYS A 651 -15.78 -34.09 1.00
N LEU A 652 -14.79 -33.26 0.64
CA LEU A 652 -14.72 -31.87 1.10
C LEU A 652 -15.72 -31.02 0.31
N GLU A 653 -15.84 -31.21 -1.00
CA GLU A 653 -16.80 -30.51 -1.88
C GLU A 653 -18.27 -30.84 -1.57
N GLU A 654 -18.57 -32.06 -1.12
CA GLU A 654 -19.87 -32.47 -0.55
C GLU A 654 -20.29 -31.64 0.70
N ARG A 655 -19.34 -30.93 1.32
CA ARG A 655 -19.57 -30.16 2.57
C ARG A 655 -19.39 -28.67 2.41
N LYS A 656 -18.40 -28.24 1.64
CA LYS A 656 -18.02 -26.84 1.42
C LYS A 656 -17.43 -26.67 0.03
N THR A 657 -17.69 -25.54 -0.62
CA THR A 657 -16.96 -25.19 -1.84
C THR A 657 -15.47 -25.08 -1.53
N VAL A 658 -14.64 -25.95 -2.12
CA VAL A 658 -13.19 -25.99 -1.88
C VAL A 658 -12.49 -25.12 -2.92
N ILE A 659 -11.63 -24.22 -2.45
CA ILE A 659 -10.91 -23.26 -3.29
C ILE A 659 -9.43 -23.31 -2.90
N THR A 660 -8.53 -23.30 -3.89
CA THR A 660 -7.07 -23.23 -3.66
C THR A 660 -6.46 -21.96 -4.21
N GLU A 661 -5.54 -21.36 -3.45
CA GLU A 661 -4.78 -20.20 -3.88
C GLU A 661 -3.88 -20.52 -5.10
N PRO A 662 -4.01 -19.79 -6.24
CA PRO A 662 -3.27 -20.07 -7.45
C PRO A 662 -1.79 -19.65 -7.35
N ARG A 663 -0.92 -20.44 -7.99
CA ARG A 663 0.50 -20.12 -8.15
C ARG A 663 0.68 -19.02 -9.20
N GLY A 664 0.63 -17.76 -8.79
CA GLY A 664 0.67 -16.62 -9.70
C GLY A 664 -0.70 -16.29 -10.27
N GLY A 665 -0.78 -15.92 -11.54
CA GLY A 665 -2.00 -15.41 -12.18
C GLY A 665 -2.13 -13.90 -12.11
N GLY A 666 -2.93 -13.35 -13.03
CA GLY A 666 -3.24 -11.92 -13.14
C GLY A 666 -4.00 -11.40 -11.91
N LYS A 667 -4.28 -10.08 -11.88
CA LYS A 667 -5.14 -9.52 -10.83
C LYS A 667 -6.59 -10.05 -10.95
N GLY A 668 -7.10 -10.21 -12.18
CA GLY A 668 -8.46 -10.69 -12.45
C GLY A 668 -8.74 -12.06 -11.84
N ASP A 669 -7.93 -13.06 -12.18
CA ASP A 669 -8.07 -14.46 -11.76
C ASP A 669 -8.19 -14.62 -10.23
N PHE A 670 -7.53 -13.73 -9.47
CA PHE A 670 -7.55 -13.76 -8.01
C PHE A 670 -8.76 -13.05 -7.40
N ASP A 671 -9.19 -11.94 -7.99
CA ASP A 671 -10.38 -11.21 -7.52
C ASP A 671 -11.67 -12.00 -7.87
N GLU A 672 -11.71 -12.72 -8.99
CA GLU A 672 -12.78 -13.69 -9.35
C GLU A 672 -12.85 -14.86 -8.35
N LEU A 673 -11.72 -15.46 -8.00
CA LEU A 673 -11.63 -16.52 -6.99
C LEU A 673 -12.19 -16.09 -5.62
N LEU A 674 -11.90 -14.86 -5.20
CA LEU A 674 -12.45 -14.32 -3.96
C LEU A 674 -13.96 -14.06 -4.05
N GLN A 675 -14.48 -13.66 -5.21
CA GLN A 675 -15.91 -13.53 -5.42
C GLN A 675 -16.61 -14.88 -5.22
N THR A 676 -16.12 -15.96 -5.86
CA THR A 676 -16.61 -17.33 -5.66
C THR A 676 -16.58 -17.76 -4.19
N TYR A 677 -15.51 -17.40 -3.44
CA TYR A 677 -15.40 -17.69 -2.01
C TYR A 677 -16.51 -17.00 -1.19
N TYR A 678 -16.70 -15.70 -1.38
CA TYR A 678 -17.71 -14.93 -0.65
C TYR A 678 -19.15 -15.32 -1.03
N GLU A 679 -19.40 -15.64 -2.30
CA GLU A 679 -20.71 -16.14 -2.76
C GLU A 679 -21.05 -17.49 -2.15
N ALA A 680 -20.09 -18.43 -2.07
CA ALA A 680 -20.27 -19.72 -1.41
C ALA A 680 -20.52 -19.63 0.11
N ILE A 681 -20.07 -18.56 0.78
CA ILE A 681 -20.36 -18.32 2.21
C ILE A 681 -21.73 -17.68 2.42
N ARG A 682 -22.13 -16.76 1.53
CA ARG A 682 -23.43 -16.07 1.57
C ARG A 682 -24.58 -16.95 1.11
N GLY A 683 -24.34 -17.85 0.17
CA GLY A 683 -25.35 -18.73 -0.40
C GLY A 683 -26.02 -19.64 0.63
N THR A 684 -27.29 -19.92 0.41
CA THR A 684 -28.10 -20.89 1.17
C THR A 684 -28.08 -22.28 0.53
N ALA A 685 -27.04 -22.59 -0.25
CA ALA A 685 -26.89 -23.86 -0.94
C ALA A 685 -26.63 -25.02 0.03
N ALA A 686 -26.76 -26.26 -0.45
CA ALA A 686 -26.55 -27.48 0.35
C ALA A 686 -25.14 -27.56 0.98
N ASN A 687 -24.16 -26.87 0.41
CA ASN A 687 -22.79 -26.76 0.92
C ASN A 687 -22.71 -25.66 1.98
N ASN A 688 -22.31 -26.03 3.21
CA ASN A 688 -22.34 -25.18 4.39
C ASN A 688 -21.12 -24.23 4.47
N GLY A 689 -20.97 -23.38 3.45
CA GLY A 689 -19.87 -22.42 3.30
C GLY A 689 -18.72 -22.90 2.42
N ALA A 690 -17.54 -22.31 2.61
CA ALA A 690 -16.37 -22.51 1.76
C ALA A 690 -15.10 -22.83 2.55
N LEU A 691 -14.21 -23.64 1.96
CA LEU A 691 -12.87 -23.92 2.45
C LEU A 691 -11.85 -23.29 1.49
N LEU A 692 -11.08 -22.32 1.96
CA LEU A 692 -9.99 -21.72 1.19
C LEU A 692 -8.64 -22.26 1.68
N VAL A 693 -7.99 -23.08 0.84
CA VAL A 693 -6.64 -23.60 1.05
C VAL A 693 -5.63 -22.63 0.44
N ALA A 694 -4.82 -22.01 1.29
CA ALA A 694 -3.94 -20.91 0.99
C ALA A 694 -2.51 -21.16 1.52
N VAL A 695 -1.58 -20.29 1.17
CA VAL A 695 -0.18 -20.39 1.58
C VAL A 695 0.19 -19.23 2.51
N CYS A 696 0.95 -19.51 3.56
CA CYS A 696 1.55 -18.48 4.41
C CYS A 696 2.52 -17.63 3.59
N ARG A 697 2.44 -16.30 3.67
CA ARG A 697 3.14 -15.34 2.77
C ARG A 697 2.59 -15.35 1.32
N GLY A 698 1.44 -16.01 1.09
CA GLY A 698 0.66 -15.89 -0.15
C GLY A 698 -0.27 -14.66 -0.15
N LYS A 699 -0.82 -14.33 -1.32
CA LYS A 699 -1.79 -13.24 -1.55
C LYS A 699 -2.99 -13.32 -0.60
N VAL A 700 -3.43 -14.52 -0.20
CA VAL A 700 -4.56 -14.68 0.74
C VAL A 700 -4.18 -14.32 2.17
N SER A 701 -2.95 -14.61 2.58
CA SER A 701 -2.44 -14.32 3.93
C SER A 701 -2.12 -12.85 4.16
N GLU A 702 -2.11 -12.04 3.09
CA GLU A 702 -1.67 -10.64 3.05
C GLU A 702 -2.78 -9.72 2.53
N GLY A 703 -2.97 -8.54 3.12
CA GLY A 703 -3.84 -7.50 2.55
C GLY A 703 -5.34 -7.78 2.41
N LEU A 704 -5.85 -8.98 2.75
CA LEU A 704 -7.27 -9.32 2.70
C LEU A 704 -7.97 -9.27 4.06
N ASP A 705 -9.20 -8.75 4.05
CA ASP A 705 -10.11 -8.70 5.18
C ASP A 705 -11.24 -9.72 5.05
N PHE A 706 -11.13 -10.77 5.85
CA PHE A 706 -12.17 -11.76 6.11
C PHE A 706 -12.85 -11.36 7.41
N THR A 707 -14.01 -10.71 7.32
CA THR A 707 -14.85 -10.36 8.49
C THR A 707 -15.87 -11.44 8.75
N ASP A 708 -16.23 -11.66 10.00
CA ASP A 708 -17.39 -12.47 10.40
C ASP A 708 -17.37 -13.88 9.78
N ASP A 709 -18.47 -14.28 9.13
CA ASP A 709 -18.69 -15.61 8.57
C ASP A 709 -17.69 -15.99 7.46
N ASN A 710 -16.90 -15.03 6.98
CA ASN A 710 -15.83 -15.27 6.02
C ASN A 710 -14.58 -15.92 6.62
N ALA A 711 -14.44 -16.04 7.94
CA ALA A 711 -13.33 -16.77 8.58
C ALA A 711 -13.67 -17.25 10.01
N ARG A 712 -14.61 -18.19 10.16
CA ARG A 712 -14.98 -18.77 11.46
C ARG A 712 -13.98 -19.77 12.01
N ALA A 713 -13.16 -20.37 11.15
CA ALA A 713 -11.96 -21.08 11.58
C ALA A 713 -10.75 -20.77 10.69
N VAL A 714 -9.59 -20.65 11.33
CA VAL A 714 -8.28 -20.63 10.69
C VAL A 714 -7.50 -21.86 11.15
N VAL A 715 -7.23 -22.76 10.21
CA VAL A 715 -6.37 -23.93 10.38
C VAL A 715 -4.98 -23.59 9.83
N THR A 716 -3.92 -23.86 10.59
CA THR A 716 -2.54 -23.72 10.11
C THR A 716 -1.84 -25.07 10.16
N ILE A 717 -1.47 -25.62 9.00
CA ILE A 717 -0.74 -26.89 8.92
C ILE A 717 0.75 -26.59 8.99
N GLY A 718 1.39 -26.99 10.08
CA GLY A 718 2.80 -26.76 10.30
C GLY A 718 3.19 -25.33 10.67
N ILE A 719 4.50 -25.10 10.60
CA ILE A 719 5.13 -23.82 10.92
C ILE A 719 5.83 -23.32 9.65
N PRO A 720 5.49 -22.11 9.14
CA PRO A 720 5.93 -21.62 7.84
C PRO A 720 7.36 -21.04 7.88
N PHE A 721 8.34 -21.90 8.14
CA PHE A 721 9.75 -21.56 8.09
C PHE A 721 10.18 -21.14 6.67
N PRO A 722 11.03 -20.11 6.52
CA PRO A 722 11.72 -19.83 5.26
C PRO A 722 12.50 -21.05 4.74
N ASN A 723 12.78 -21.12 3.44
CA ASN A 723 13.60 -22.20 2.91
C ASN A 723 15.05 -22.07 3.41
N ILE A 724 15.53 -23.01 4.23
CA ILE A 724 16.91 -23.00 4.74
C ILE A 724 17.97 -23.19 3.64
N LYS A 725 17.59 -23.74 2.47
CA LYS A 725 18.46 -23.86 1.29
C LYS A 725 18.49 -22.60 0.42
N ASP A 726 17.73 -21.56 0.77
CA ASP A 726 17.80 -20.27 0.08
C ASP A 726 19.10 -19.54 0.47
N LEU A 727 19.90 -19.19 -0.52
CA LEU A 727 21.20 -18.55 -0.33
C LEU A 727 21.09 -17.20 0.41
N GLN A 728 20.02 -16.42 0.19
CA GLN A 728 19.85 -15.17 0.93
C GLN A 728 19.51 -15.41 2.41
N VAL A 729 18.74 -16.48 2.71
CA VAL A 729 18.44 -16.88 4.09
C VAL A 729 19.72 -17.38 4.78
N GLU A 730 20.52 -18.21 4.11
CA GLU A 730 21.82 -18.70 4.59
C GLU A 730 22.77 -17.53 4.92
N LEU A 731 22.91 -16.58 3.99
CA LEU A 731 23.79 -15.41 4.15
C LEU A 731 23.29 -14.44 5.23
N LYS A 732 21.97 -14.17 5.31
CA LYS A 732 21.39 -13.33 6.36
C LYS A 732 21.54 -13.95 7.75
N MET A 733 21.38 -15.27 7.89
CA MET A 733 21.65 -15.97 9.15
C MET A 733 23.11 -15.80 9.58
N LYS A 734 24.08 -16.09 8.69
CA LYS A 734 25.52 -15.92 8.95
C LYS A 734 25.89 -14.47 9.31
N TYR A 735 25.31 -13.48 8.61
CA TYR A 735 25.48 -12.06 8.92
C TYR A 735 24.95 -11.72 10.32
N ASN A 736 23.76 -12.20 10.66
CA ASN A 736 23.17 -12.00 11.99
C ASN A 736 24.00 -12.64 13.11
N ASP A 737 24.52 -13.85 12.91
CA ASP A 737 25.42 -14.49 13.88
C ASP A 737 26.73 -13.69 14.09
N LYS A 738 27.32 -13.15 13.01
CA LYS A 738 28.51 -12.28 13.06
C LYS A 738 28.24 -10.99 13.85
N HIS A 739 27.05 -10.39 13.70
CA HIS A 739 26.74 -9.06 14.23
C HIS A 739 25.83 -9.05 15.47
N ALA A 740 25.41 -10.21 15.99
CA ALA A 740 24.52 -10.31 17.14
C ALA A 740 25.03 -9.53 18.36
N LYS A 741 26.31 -9.71 18.71
CA LYS A 741 26.94 -9.03 19.86
C LYS A 741 27.30 -7.56 19.58
N SER A 742 27.75 -7.24 18.38
CA SER A 742 28.29 -5.91 18.05
C SER A 742 27.23 -4.87 17.68
N ARG A 743 26.07 -5.31 17.16
CA ARG A 743 24.96 -4.45 16.73
C ARG A 743 23.63 -4.75 17.44
N GLY A 744 23.61 -5.67 18.41
CA GLY A 744 22.38 -6.07 19.12
C GLY A 744 21.36 -6.79 18.23
N LEU A 745 21.81 -7.42 17.15
CA LEU A 745 20.95 -8.22 16.27
C LEU A 745 20.60 -9.56 16.92
N LEU A 746 19.52 -10.17 16.44
CA LEU A 746 19.19 -11.55 16.82
C LEU A 746 20.19 -12.52 16.19
N PRO A 747 20.66 -13.57 16.89
CA PRO A 747 21.37 -14.69 16.27
C PRO A 747 20.56 -15.28 15.11
N GLY A 748 21.24 -15.77 14.08
CA GLY A 748 20.65 -16.20 12.81
C GLY A 748 19.54 -17.24 12.99
N GLY A 749 19.73 -18.22 13.88
CA GLY A 749 18.71 -19.21 14.23
C GLY A 749 17.45 -18.60 14.87
N ARG A 750 17.57 -17.55 15.68
CA ARG A 750 16.43 -16.86 16.32
C ARG A 750 15.73 -15.90 15.37
N TRP A 751 16.49 -15.23 14.50
CA TRP A 751 15.94 -14.47 13.38
C TRP A 751 15.10 -15.38 12.48
N TYR A 752 15.63 -16.52 12.06
CA TYR A 752 14.94 -17.52 11.23
C TYR A 752 13.65 -18.05 11.88
N GLU A 753 13.66 -18.32 13.19
CA GLU A 753 12.46 -18.67 13.96
C GLU A 753 11.39 -17.55 13.93
N ILE A 754 11.77 -16.30 14.17
CA ILE A 754 10.86 -15.15 14.17
C ILE A 754 10.23 -14.92 12.80
N GLN A 755 10.96 -15.15 11.71
CA GLN A 755 10.43 -15.09 10.35
C GLN A 755 9.27 -16.08 10.14
N ALA A 756 9.33 -17.28 10.73
CA ALA A 756 8.25 -18.25 10.67
C ALA A 756 7.03 -17.79 11.48
N TYR A 757 7.24 -17.30 12.71
CA TYR A 757 6.15 -16.84 13.57
C TYR A 757 5.44 -15.58 13.07
N ARG A 758 6.15 -14.65 12.42
CA ARG A 758 5.50 -13.48 11.79
C ARG A 758 4.48 -13.91 10.73
N ALA A 759 4.86 -14.83 9.85
CA ALA A 759 3.95 -15.38 8.83
C ALA A 759 2.79 -16.17 9.45
N LEU A 760 3.04 -16.95 10.52
CA LEU A 760 2.00 -17.67 11.25
C LEU A 760 1.00 -16.70 11.92
N ASN A 761 1.48 -15.70 12.65
CA ASN A 761 0.62 -14.72 13.34
C ASN A 761 -0.18 -13.86 12.34
N GLN A 762 0.34 -13.58 11.13
CA GLN A 762 -0.41 -12.93 10.05
C GLN A 762 -1.60 -13.78 9.58
N ALA A 763 -1.40 -15.10 9.43
CA ALA A 763 -2.47 -16.03 9.06
C ALA A 763 -3.54 -16.14 10.18
N LEU A 764 -3.12 -16.31 11.44
CA LEU A 764 -4.02 -16.38 12.60
C LEU A 764 -4.81 -15.08 12.80
N GLY A 765 -4.19 -13.92 12.56
CA GLY A 765 -4.83 -12.61 12.63
C GLY A 765 -5.96 -12.37 11.62
N ARG A 766 -6.17 -13.28 10.65
CA ARG A 766 -7.27 -13.20 9.68
C ARG A 766 -8.64 -13.55 10.27
N CYS A 767 -8.69 -14.27 11.38
CA CYS A 767 -9.92 -14.83 11.98
C CYS A 767 -10.78 -13.81 12.75
N ILE A 768 -10.22 -12.66 13.16
CA ILE A 768 -10.87 -11.71 14.09
C ILE A 768 -10.66 -10.27 13.61
N ARG A 769 -11.77 -9.56 13.32
CA ARG A 769 -11.76 -8.22 12.71
C ARG A 769 -12.41 -7.12 13.52
N HIS A 770 -13.21 -7.43 14.52
CA HIS A 770 -13.73 -6.42 15.45
C HIS A 770 -14.04 -7.00 16.84
N ARG A 771 -14.32 -6.12 17.81
CA ARG A 771 -14.60 -6.48 19.20
C ARG A 771 -15.78 -7.47 19.39
N ASN A 772 -16.72 -7.52 18.44
CA ASN A 772 -17.88 -8.41 18.47
C ASN A 772 -17.64 -9.72 17.68
N ASP A 773 -16.46 -9.92 17.11
CA ASP A 773 -16.16 -11.06 16.24
C ASP A 773 -15.84 -12.32 17.06
N TRP A 774 -15.93 -13.50 16.46
CA TRP A 774 -15.57 -14.77 17.10
C TRP A 774 -15.03 -15.78 16.09
N GLY A 775 -14.17 -16.69 16.55
CA GLY A 775 -13.61 -17.72 15.67
C GLY A 775 -12.67 -18.70 16.36
N ALA A 776 -12.26 -19.73 15.61
CA ALA A 776 -11.40 -20.81 16.09
C ALA A 776 -10.04 -20.82 15.37
N LEU A 777 -8.97 -20.90 16.16
CA LEU A 777 -7.59 -21.05 15.69
C LEU A 777 -7.11 -22.49 15.96
N ILE A 778 -6.81 -23.23 14.89
CA ILE A 778 -6.44 -24.66 14.95
C ILE A 778 -4.98 -24.79 14.49
N LEU A 779 -4.07 -24.99 15.44
CA LEU A 779 -2.62 -25.11 15.21
C LEU A 779 -2.24 -26.58 15.02
N VAL A 780 -1.99 -27.01 13.78
CA VAL A 780 -1.76 -28.42 13.44
C VAL A 780 -0.26 -28.70 13.26
N ASP A 781 0.43 -28.97 14.37
CA ASP A 781 1.78 -29.56 14.37
C ASP A 781 2.14 -30.15 15.75
N ASP A 782 2.68 -31.37 15.82
CA ASP A 782 3.11 -32.02 17.07
C ASP A 782 4.23 -31.25 17.80
N ARG A 783 4.96 -30.36 17.11
CA ARG A 783 5.95 -29.46 17.73
C ARG A 783 5.34 -28.51 18.74
N PHE A 784 4.09 -28.05 18.54
CA PHE A 784 3.40 -27.20 19.52
C PHE A 784 3.10 -27.93 20.84
N ARG A 785 2.89 -29.26 20.78
CA ARG A 785 2.64 -30.10 21.97
C ARG A 785 3.92 -30.61 22.62
N THR A 786 4.89 -31.05 21.82
CA THR A 786 6.15 -31.63 22.32
C THR A 786 7.13 -30.59 22.87
N ASN A 787 7.09 -29.35 22.37
CA ASN A 787 8.00 -28.28 22.77
C ASN A 787 7.25 -26.94 23.01
N PRO A 788 6.26 -26.90 23.91
CA PRO A 788 5.33 -25.77 24.06
C PRO A 788 6.07 -24.46 24.40
N ASN A 789 7.03 -24.51 25.32
CA ASN A 789 7.84 -23.35 25.72
C ASN A 789 8.62 -22.71 24.54
N LYS A 790 8.96 -23.48 23.51
CA LYS A 790 9.65 -22.99 22.31
C LYS A 790 8.69 -22.44 21.26
N TYR A 791 7.58 -23.14 21.01
CA TYR A 791 6.70 -22.85 19.87
C TYR A 791 5.52 -21.93 20.18
N ILE A 792 5.06 -21.87 21.44
CA ILE A 792 3.98 -20.96 21.86
C ILE A 792 4.50 -19.54 22.10
N THR A 793 5.77 -19.39 22.52
CA THR A 793 6.37 -18.07 22.81
C THR A 793 6.53 -17.18 21.58
N GLY A 794 6.54 -17.77 20.36
CA GLY A 794 6.49 -17.03 19.10
C GLY A 794 5.09 -16.54 18.69
N LEU A 795 4.02 -17.03 19.32
CA LEU A 795 2.66 -16.58 19.03
C LEU A 795 2.40 -15.20 19.66
N SER A 796 1.62 -14.37 18.97
CA SER A 796 1.20 -13.06 19.48
C SER A 796 0.59 -13.17 20.88
N LYS A 797 0.81 -12.15 21.73
CA LYS A 797 0.44 -12.14 23.16
C LYS A 797 -1.03 -12.49 23.45
N TRP A 798 -1.93 -12.17 22.53
CA TRP A 798 -3.36 -12.48 22.65
C TRP A 798 -3.70 -13.94 22.32
N VAL A 799 -2.96 -14.58 21.41
CA VAL A 799 -3.13 -16.00 21.07
C VAL A 799 -2.51 -16.88 22.16
N ARG A 800 -1.27 -16.60 22.56
CA ARG A 800 -0.49 -17.46 23.47
C ARG A 800 -1.16 -17.70 24.84
N GLN A 801 -2.03 -16.78 25.28
CA GLN A 801 -2.77 -16.87 26.54
C GLN A 801 -4.06 -17.71 26.45
N LEU A 802 -4.47 -18.10 25.25
CA LEU A 802 -5.69 -18.86 24.97
C LEU A 802 -5.41 -20.29 24.49
N VAL A 803 -4.17 -20.62 24.16
CA VAL A 803 -3.75 -21.93 23.65
C VAL A 803 -4.14 -23.05 24.62
N ARG A 804 -4.91 -24.01 24.12
CA ARG A 804 -5.23 -25.28 24.78
C ARG A 804 -4.55 -26.43 24.05
N HIS A 805 -3.88 -27.28 24.82
CA HIS A 805 -3.34 -28.53 24.30
C HIS A 805 -4.41 -29.62 24.38
N HIS A 806 -4.58 -30.36 23.28
CA HIS A 806 -5.48 -31.50 23.22
C HIS A 806 -4.67 -32.76 22.90
N ASP A 807 -4.73 -33.74 23.78
CA ASP A 807 -3.97 -35.00 23.63
C ASP A 807 -4.55 -35.91 22.54
N THR A 808 -5.87 -35.83 22.33
CA THR A 808 -6.59 -36.60 21.30
C THR A 808 -7.31 -35.66 20.33
N PHE A 809 -7.36 -36.08 19.06
CA PHE A 809 -8.09 -35.36 18.03
C PHE A 809 -9.60 -35.23 18.36
N THR A 810 -10.20 -36.30 18.86
CA THR A 810 -11.62 -36.34 19.24
C THR A 810 -11.95 -35.31 20.32
N GLY A 811 -11.12 -35.20 21.36
CA GLY A 811 -11.32 -34.20 22.42
C GLY A 811 -11.13 -32.76 21.93
N ALA A 812 -10.25 -32.53 20.95
CA ALA A 812 -10.12 -31.22 20.29
C ALA A 812 -11.40 -30.86 19.53
N MET A 813 -11.96 -31.80 18.75
CA MET A 813 -13.16 -31.57 17.94
C MET A 813 -14.41 -31.40 18.81
N GLN A 814 -14.57 -32.17 19.89
CA GLN A 814 -15.68 -31.99 20.85
C GLN A 814 -15.64 -30.60 21.50
N SER A 815 -14.45 -30.15 21.95
CA SER A 815 -14.24 -28.81 22.51
C SER A 815 -14.56 -27.69 21.50
N LEU A 816 -14.15 -27.88 20.24
CA LEU A 816 -14.44 -26.96 19.13
C LEU A 816 -15.93 -26.92 18.80
N GLU A 817 -16.61 -28.06 18.81
CA GLU A 817 -18.05 -28.20 18.57
C GLU A 817 -18.87 -27.48 19.64
N SER A 818 -18.57 -27.70 20.92
CA SER A 818 -19.21 -27.00 22.03
C SER A 818 -19.04 -25.47 21.95
N PHE A 819 -17.85 -25.00 21.55
CA PHE A 819 -17.59 -23.58 21.32
C PHE A 819 -18.39 -23.03 20.12
N SER A 820 -18.38 -23.74 18.99
CA SER A 820 -19.08 -23.40 17.75
C SER A 820 -20.60 -23.29 17.96
N GLN A 821 -21.18 -24.20 18.76
CA GLN A 821 -22.60 -24.18 19.13
C GLN A 821 -22.91 -23.04 20.12
N GLY A 822 -22.09 -22.88 21.16
CA GLY A 822 -22.29 -21.83 22.17
C GLY A 822 -22.26 -20.41 21.60
N GLN A 823 -21.43 -20.15 20.58
CA GLN A 823 -21.41 -18.86 19.90
C GLN A 823 -22.63 -18.63 18.98
N ARG A 824 -23.21 -19.68 18.37
CA ARG A 824 -24.43 -19.54 17.55
C ARG A 824 -25.66 -19.22 18.40
N GLY A 825 -25.89 -19.98 19.48
CA GLY A 825 -27.02 -19.73 20.39
C GLY A 825 -26.97 -18.38 21.10
N ALA A 826 -25.77 -17.82 21.30
CA ALA A 826 -25.57 -16.47 21.83
C ALA A 826 -25.86 -15.34 20.82
N VAL A 827 -25.85 -15.63 19.51
CA VAL A 827 -26.21 -14.65 18.47
C VAL A 827 -27.72 -14.60 18.28
N GLU A 828 -28.39 -15.75 18.20
CA GLU A 828 -29.85 -15.86 18.02
C GLU A 828 -30.62 -15.15 19.16
N THR A 829 -30.19 -15.34 20.42
CA THR A 829 -30.79 -14.64 21.58
C THR A 829 -30.56 -13.11 21.59
N PHE A 830 -29.52 -12.60 20.93
CA PHE A 830 -29.27 -11.15 20.83
C PHE A 830 -30.17 -10.46 19.79
N GLU A 831 -30.63 -11.17 18.76
CA GLU A 831 -31.54 -10.63 17.74
C GLU A 831 -33.01 -10.60 18.24
N GLU A 832 -33.44 -11.62 18.99
CA GLU A 832 -34.74 -11.63 19.67
C GLU A 832 -34.86 -10.50 20.71
N THR A 833 -33.78 -10.21 21.46
CA THR A 833 -33.79 -9.16 22.48
C THR A 833 -33.88 -7.74 21.87
N GLN A 834 -33.39 -7.53 20.64
CA GLN A 834 -33.50 -6.23 19.96
C GLN A 834 -34.86 -6.01 19.27
N SER A 835 -35.58 -7.08 18.94
CA SER A 835 -36.89 -6.99 18.28
C SER A 835 -38.07 -6.78 19.24
N GLN A 836 -37.87 -6.95 20.55
CA GLN A 836 -38.89 -6.68 21.59
C GLN A 836 -38.82 -5.25 22.20
N ALA A 837 -37.87 -4.41 21.80
CA ALA A 837 -37.67 -3.07 22.35
C ALA A 837 -38.32 -1.94 21.51
N ALA A 838 -39.62 -2.06 21.22
CA ALA A 838 -40.42 -1.00 20.61
C ALA A 838 -41.53 -0.53 21.58
N PRO A 839 -41.65 0.78 21.88
CA PRO A 839 -42.62 1.27 22.86
C PRO A 839 -44.05 1.20 22.31
N GLN A 840 -44.93 0.52 23.04
CA GLN A 840 -46.37 0.47 22.74
C GLN A 840 -47.04 1.79 23.12
N HIS A 841 -47.80 2.39 22.20
CA HIS A 841 -48.75 3.47 22.48
C HIS A 841 -50.19 2.92 22.41
N PRO A 842 -51.15 3.51 23.16
CA PRO A 842 -52.44 2.89 23.44
C PRO A 842 -53.46 3.01 22.30
N SER A 843 -54.40 2.08 22.28
CA SER A 843 -55.51 1.97 21.31
C SER A 843 -56.80 2.63 21.79
N PRO A 844 -57.71 3.00 20.85
CA PRO A 844 -59.12 3.24 21.15
C PRO A 844 -60.08 2.23 20.47
N SER A 845 -60.93 1.64 21.32
CA SER A 845 -62.24 0.98 21.12
C SER A 845 -62.92 0.90 19.73
N THR A 846 -63.09 -0.36 19.26
CA THR A 846 -64.34 -1.04 18.78
C THR A 846 -65.63 -0.26 18.43
N VAL A 847 -66.25 -0.59 17.26
CA VAL A 847 -67.67 -1.04 17.07
C VAL A 847 -67.77 -2.01 15.85
N THR A 848 -68.72 -2.96 15.90
CA THR A 848 -69.07 -4.09 14.97
C THR A 848 -69.79 -3.64 13.66
N SER A 849 -69.99 -4.38 12.54
CA SER A 849 -70.34 -5.80 12.22
C SER A 849 -70.29 -6.03 10.66
N PRO A 850 -70.90 -7.06 10.00
CA PRO A 850 -70.72 -8.54 10.00
C PRO A 850 -70.24 -9.10 8.58
N PRO A 851 -70.15 -10.43 8.31
CA PRO A 851 -69.54 -11.05 7.09
C PRO A 851 -70.56 -11.22 5.91
N PRO A 852 -70.26 -11.73 4.66
CA PRO A 852 -69.28 -12.80 4.34
C PRO A 852 -68.61 -12.84 2.92
N GLU A 853 -67.98 -14.00 2.65
CA GLU A 853 -67.76 -14.68 1.35
C GLU A 853 -66.52 -14.44 0.46
N ILE A 854 -66.20 -15.48 -0.32
CA ILE A 854 -64.94 -15.77 -1.01
C ILE A 854 -65.17 -15.76 -2.52
N ILE A 855 -64.45 -14.92 -3.29
CA ILE A 855 -64.37 -15.01 -4.76
C ILE A 855 -62.93 -14.79 -5.23
N THR A 856 -62.52 -15.54 -6.27
CA THR A 856 -61.21 -15.56 -6.91
C THR A 856 -60.99 -14.41 -7.93
N PRO A 857 -59.74 -14.03 -8.25
CA PRO A 857 -59.44 -12.98 -9.22
C PRO A 857 -59.39 -13.46 -10.68
N LEU A 858 -59.80 -12.58 -11.61
CA LEU A 858 -59.76 -12.79 -13.06
C LEU A 858 -58.68 -11.93 -13.77
N LYS A 859 -58.37 -12.34 -15.01
CA LYS A 859 -57.21 -11.98 -15.86
C LYS A 859 -57.17 -10.52 -16.37
N PRO A 860 -56.00 -10.03 -16.84
CA PRO A 860 -55.88 -9.04 -17.91
C PRO A 860 -56.00 -9.69 -19.32
N PHE A 861 -56.30 -8.87 -20.34
CA PHE A 861 -56.63 -9.32 -21.70
C PHE A 861 -55.46 -9.23 -22.71
N ASP A 862 -55.73 -9.80 -23.89
CA ASP A 862 -54.81 -10.41 -24.87
C ASP A 862 -54.38 -9.48 -26.03
N HIS A 863 -53.42 -9.93 -26.86
CA HIS A 863 -53.60 -10.00 -28.33
C HIS A 863 -52.42 -10.67 -29.11
N ARG A 864 -52.66 -11.92 -29.57
CA ARG A 864 -52.53 -12.43 -30.98
C ARG A 864 -51.14 -12.43 -31.69
N LEU A 865 -50.75 -13.40 -32.55
CA LEU A 865 -51.47 -14.35 -33.44
C LEU A 865 -50.69 -15.69 -33.63
N ALA A 866 -51.34 -16.73 -34.20
CA ALA A 866 -50.84 -18.11 -34.36
C ALA A 866 -50.10 -18.42 -35.69
N PRO A 867 -49.61 -19.66 -35.92
CA PRO A 867 -50.46 -20.61 -36.68
C PRO A 867 -50.35 -22.14 -36.35
N LEU A 868 -51.49 -22.82 -36.56
CA LEU A 868 -51.76 -24.18 -37.10
C LEU A 868 -50.91 -25.44 -36.73
N ASN A 869 -51.64 -26.48 -36.30
CA ASN A 869 -51.23 -27.90 -36.22
C ASN A 869 -51.63 -28.69 -37.48
N LEU A 870 -51.00 -29.85 -37.71
CA LEU A 870 -51.59 -30.98 -38.45
C LEU A 870 -51.20 -32.33 -37.79
N HIS A 871 -52.13 -33.30 -37.80
CA HIS A 871 -51.95 -34.69 -37.31
C HIS A 871 -50.97 -35.49 -38.22
N THR A 872 -50.38 -36.64 -37.86
CA THR A 872 -51.03 -37.92 -37.44
C THR A 872 -50.05 -38.91 -36.74
N GLU A 873 -50.62 -39.88 -36.00
CA GLU A 873 -49.91 -41.05 -35.42
C GLU A 873 -49.74 -42.20 -36.44
N VAL A 874 -48.67 -43.00 -36.33
CA VAL A 874 -48.64 -44.45 -36.62
C VAL A 874 -47.54 -45.15 -35.78
N ARG A 875 -47.82 -46.35 -35.24
CA ARG A 875 -46.88 -47.28 -34.59
C ARG A 875 -46.12 -48.15 -35.62
N ALA A 876 -44.88 -48.57 -35.32
CA ALA A 876 -44.49 -49.99 -35.21
C ALA A 876 -42.96 -50.22 -35.09
N ASP A 877 -42.60 -51.05 -34.10
CA ASP A 877 -41.60 -52.13 -34.07
C ASP A 877 -40.23 -52.12 -34.78
N ASN A 878 -39.30 -52.76 -34.04
CA ASN A 878 -38.25 -53.69 -34.45
C ASN A 878 -36.81 -53.24 -34.77
N SER A 879 -35.94 -53.71 -33.87
CA SER A 879 -34.75 -54.54 -34.12
C SER A 879 -33.45 -53.96 -34.70
N GLU A 880 -32.41 -54.20 -33.91
CA GLU A 880 -31.09 -54.72 -34.31
C GLU A 880 -29.96 -53.82 -34.87
N ASN A 881 -28.85 -53.92 -34.13
CA ASN A 881 -27.47 -54.15 -34.57
C ASN A 881 -26.56 -53.04 -35.15
N ARG A 882 -25.38 -52.97 -34.50
CA ARG A 882 -24.01 -52.89 -35.07
C ARG A 882 -23.44 -51.56 -35.59
N SER A 883 -22.63 -50.97 -34.67
CA SER A 883 -21.15 -50.82 -34.78
C SER A 883 -20.49 -49.78 -35.71
N SER A 884 -19.24 -49.49 -35.32
CA SER A 884 -18.11 -48.90 -36.08
C SER A 884 -18.14 -47.41 -36.48
N GLU A 885 -17.44 -46.62 -35.67
CA GLU A 885 -16.22 -45.86 -36.05
C GLU A 885 -16.21 -44.89 -37.26
N SER A 886 -15.76 -43.67 -36.91
CA SER A 886 -14.81 -42.83 -37.66
C SER A 886 -15.31 -42.00 -38.88
N GLY A 887 -14.67 -40.83 -39.05
CA GLY A 887 -15.03 -39.78 -40.02
C GLY A 887 -14.81 -38.40 -39.38
N ILE A 888 -13.57 -37.94 -39.19
CA ILE A 888 -12.71 -37.31 -40.22
C ILE A 888 -13.40 -36.12 -40.89
N TRP A 889 -12.97 -34.93 -40.47
CA TRP A 889 -13.27 -33.65 -41.12
C TRP A 889 -12.28 -33.38 -42.25
N LEU A 890 -12.76 -32.98 -43.44
CA LEU A 890 -12.14 -31.90 -44.22
C LEU A 890 -12.98 -31.47 -45.43
N GLU A 891 -13.20 -30.15 -45.50
CA GLU A 891 -13.52 -29.29 -46.66
C GLU A 891 -14.65 -29.67 -47.65
N TRP A 892 -15.40 -28.65 -48.08
CA TRP A 892 -15.35 -28.15 -49.47
C TRP A 892 -15.84 -26.68 -49.45
N LYS A 893 -15.45 -25.87 -50.45
CA LYS A 893 -15.44 -24.39 -50.33
C LYS A 893 -15.95 -23.71 -51.61
N LYS A 894 -16.74 -22.62 -51.46
CA LYS A 894 -17.29 -21.71 -52.51
C LYS A 894 -18.37 -22.35 -53.39
N ASN A 895 -19.50 -21.70 -53.72
CA ASN A 895 -19.66 -20.39 -54.37
C ASN A 895 -21.08 -19.81 -54.16
N ILE A 896 -21.22 -18.48 -54.15
CA ILE A 896 -22.04 -17.68 -55.10
C ILE A 896 -21.88 -16.18 -54.75
N ASN A 897 -22.03 -15.31 -55.76
CA ASN A 897 -21.60 -13.91 -55.77
C ASN A 897 -22.79 -12.92 -55.83
N CYS A 898 -22.53 -11.70 -55.34
CA CYS A 898 -23.09 -10.39 -55.75
C CYS A 898 -24.60 -10.09 -55.66
N ILE A 899 -24.97 -8.93 -55.07
CA ILE A 899 -25.38 -7.70 -55.80
C ILE A 899 -25.53 -6.49 -54.84
N CYS A 900 -25.03 -5.31 -55.27
CA CYS A 900 -25.22 -3.91 -54.79
C CYS A 900 -25.03 -3.54 -53.29
N LEU A 901 -24.22 -2.55 -52.88
CA LEU A 901 -24.21 -1.08 -53.18
C LEU A 901 -25.46 -0.38 -52.58
N THR A 902 -25.40 0.76 -51.84
CA THR A 902 -24.43 1.88 -51.87
C THR A 902 -24.58 2.92 -50.71
N PHE A 903 -23.55 3.79 -50.50
CA PHE A 903 -23.49 5.13 -49.79
C PHE A 903 -23.94 5.22 -48.29
N SER A 904 -23.46 6.12 -47.40
CA SER A 904 -22.26 6.96 -47.12
C SER A 904 -22.70 8.05 -46.09
N PHE A 905 -21.86 8.53 -45.15
CA PHE A 905 -21.10 9.81 -45.18
C PHE A 905 -21.82 11.02 -45.85
N ALA A 906 -21.75 12.27 -45.37
CA ALA A 906 -20.75 12.99 -44.55
C ALA A 906 -21.46 14.11 -43.71
N SER A 907 -20.82 14.98 -42.90
CA SER A 907 -19.46 15.57 -42.94
C SER A 907 -18.87 15.81 -41.56
#